data_AF-A0A084JK01-F1
#
_entry.id   AF-A0A084JK01-F1
#
_cell.length_a   1.000
_cell.length_b   1.000
_cell.length_c   1.000
_cell.angle_alpha   90.00
_cell.angle_beta   90.00
_cell.angle_gamma   90.00
#
_symmetry.space_group_name_H-M   'P 1'
#
loop_
_entity.id
_entity.type
_entity.pdbx_description
1 polymer ?
#
loop_
_entity_poly.entity_id
_entity_poly.type
_entity_poly.pdbx_seq_one_letter_code
_entity_poly.pdbx_strand_id
1 'polypeptide(L)'
;MKISKKLTIVDLLTGIGGRALGFQEADYEVVCAVDTDPICREIYSQTIKNSRFILSDISKISAKDLPNTDLIIAKLVMNTFKDAGKLREEEEQNKNDYIFDIILEKIPMAFVLEIPSIMITNKKSSEFRNMLGAKVFRKYSISYQIINEADFSGFPVVGKQSYMVGIRNDLYDEEFYFPYGNKDKNTIYQEQSVTVDSWYRKITFNPNIELDKDKYYIRQGRKFYESGSVHMGFFREMYLMDSIGLRRFTHNECAHIKGLKKYNYNKCTNKQDMYRKIAYASNVFVCYEIALALKKYLQNGLSVHSKVNDMKNQKREKTKDSKLPNNLSDDIIYPKHKILSMHVDSLKGLKNLDISLDKNLTAIMGVNGSGKSTILHALACVYGPYKLGENHKFSFFFTPNPDSSWKNSKFSITYWDENLQKEITREYRKNTDRWAPRYSDRPKRDAYYIGIETCIPEIEKEQQTSYIDYNTILADDKVSCKIIESAAYILNKNYDNLNYHKTKKKELIGVHTKDNMRYSSLSMGAGEQRVLKILKTVYTANAYSVILIDEIDLLLHVLALKRLIKKLSDIAIKKNLQIIFTTHSMEVRKFQDIVDIRYLDPLEEKTMVYDKINQDIVYELSEDVNKIIRIYVEDILAETIVNVVAGSLGISRAVKVVKIGSASNAFVLAASLILQKENTRDILILLDGDVYRSQGEKLDAVKRVLSGTEKDHEDKVNMAAALIRQLILPEKTEPEKHIFDMLIEMQDNEEIVKVARKQKAVSNSHQWLDNLVVRIGKSEELILDKIINLVAEHERWEEYVNEIREWLINHKEILHL
;
A
#
# COMPACT_ATOMS: atom_id res chain seq x y z
N MET A 1 22.12 -18.22 -30.93
CA MET A 1 21.00 -17.28 -30.66
C MET A 1 19.73 -17.82 -31.31
N LYS A 2 18.75 -18.34 -30.55
CA LYS A 2 17.41 -18.59 -31.09
C LYS A 2 16.68 -17.25 -31.16
N ILE A 3 16.51 -16.69 -32.35
CA ILE A 3 15.69 -15.50 -32.57
C ILE A 3 14.26 -15.87 -32.14
N SER A 4 13.74 -15.27 -31.07
CA SER A 4 12.34 -15.48 -30.70
C SER A 4 11.46 -14.86 -31.79
N LYS A 5 10.63 -15.68 -32.44
CA LYS A 5 9.67 -15.23 -33.44
C LYS A 5 8.78 -14.12 -32.86
N LYS A 6 8.60 -13.01 -33.58
CA LYS A 6 7.70 -11.92 -33.15
C LYS A 6 6.25 -12.41 -33.17
N LEU A 7 5.46 -11.92 -32.21
CA LEU A 7 4.02 -12.18 -32.20
C LEU A 7 3.34 -11.31 -33.27
N THR A 8 2.42 -11.91 -34.00
CA THR A 8 1.71 -11.30 -35.13
C THR A 8 0.36 -10.72 -34.69
N ILE A 9 -0.01 -9.54 -35.21
CA ILE A 9 -1.28 -8.88 -34.91
C ILE A 9 -2.06 -8.51 -36.17
N VAL A 10 -3.39 -8.60 -36.08
CA VAL A 10 -4.34 -7.98 -37.00
C VAL A 10 -5.03 -6.83 -36.29
N ASP A 11 -5.01 -5.64 -36.89
CA ASP A 11 -5.65 -4.43 -36.36
C ASP A 11 -6.94 -4.11 -37.14
N LEU A 12 -8.09 -4.14 -36.47
CA LEU A 12 -9.40 -3.88 -37.05
C LEU A 12 -9.94 -2.52 -36.60
N LEU A 13 -10.52 -1.76 -37.54
CA LEU A 13 -10.97 -0.38 -37.30
C LEU A 13 -9.82 0.48 -36.76
N THR A 14 -8.71 0.49 -37.51
CA THR A 14 -7.40 0.99 -37.08
C THR A 14 -7.38 2.49 -36.76
N GLY A 15 -8.24 3.28 -37.40
CA GLY A 15 -8.12 4.73 -37.41
C GLY A 15 -6.75 5.15 -37.95
N ILE A 16 -6.13 6.15 -37.33
CA ILE A 16 -4.78 6.59 -37.72
C ILE A 16 -3.64 5.73 -37.12
N GLY A 17 -3.98 4.56 -36.54
CA GLY A 17 -3.00 3.51 -36.20
C GLY A 17 -2.35 3.58 -34.81
N GLY A 18 -2.89 4.36 -33.87
CA GLY A 18 -2.31 4.50 -32.52
C GLY A 18 -2.07 3.17 -31.79
N ARG A 19 -2.99 2.19 -31.89
CA ARG A 19 -2.82 0.86 -31.26
C ARG A 19 -1.68 0.10 -31.92
N ALA A 20 -1.74 -0.07 -33.24
CA ALA A 20 -0.72 -0.79 -33.98
C ALA A 20 0.67 -0.19 -33.80
N LEU A 21 0.80 1.14 -33.71
CA LEU A 21 2.07 1.79 -33.41
C LEU A 21 2.60 1.38 -32.02
N GLY A 22 1.77 1.43 -30.97
CA GLY A 22 2.18 1.00 -29.62
C GLY A 22 2.59 -0.48 -29.56
N PHE A 23 1.84 -1.35 -30.23
CA PHE A 23 2.20 -2.77 -30.33
C PHE A 23 3.49 -2.99 -31.13
N GLN A 24 3.69 -2.27 -32.23
CA GLN A 24 4.92 -2.37 -33.03
C GLN A 24 6.14 -1.88 -32.24
N GLU A 25 6.00 -0.82 -31.43
CA GLU A 25 7.06 -0.36 -30.51
C GLU A 25 7.38 -1.41 -29.44
N ALA A 26 6.39 -2.19 -28.99
CA ALA A 26 6.57 -3.36 -28.12
C ALA A 26 7.08 -4.63 -28.86
N ASP A 27 7.54 -4.46 -30.10
CA ASP A 27 8.15 -5.51 -30.92
C ASP A 27 7.17 -6.65 -31.30
N TYR A 28 5.95 -6.25 -31.70
CA TYR A 28 4.98 -7.08 -32.45
C TYR A 28 5.08 -6.82 -33.96
N GLU A 29 4.62 -7.77 -34.76
CA GLU A 29 4.52 -7.66 -36.22
C GLU A 29 3.07 -7.44 -36.67
N VAL A 30 2.82 -6.34 -37.38
CA VAL A 30 1.49 -6.04 -37.94
C VAL A 30 1.32 -6.75 -39.28
N VAL A 31 0.56 -7.85 -39.31
CA VAL A 31 0.37 -8.64 -40.54
C VAL A 31 -0.79 -8.16 -41.39
N CYS A 32 -1.81 -7.54 -40.79
CA CYS A 32 -2.92 -6.93 -41.52
C CYS A 32 -3.55 -5.79 -40.72
N ALA A 33 -4.02 -4.76 -41.44
CA ALA A 33 -4.81 -3.67 -40.92
C ALA A 33 -6.08 -3.48 -41.76
N VAL A 34 -7.20 -3.15 -41.13
CA VAL A 34 -8.50 -2.93 -41.80
C VAL A 34 -9.10 -1.60 -41.37
N ASP A 35 -9.44 -0.75 -42.33
CA ASP A 35 -10.19 0.49 -42.11
C ASP A 35 -10.98 0.88 -43.36
N THR A 36 -11.98 1.76 -43.22
CA THR A 36 -12.77 2.26 -44.35
C THR A 36 -12.22 3.55 -44.94
N ASP A 37 -11.39 4.28 -44.20
CA ASP A 37 -11.02 5.65 -44.56
C ASP A 37 -9.66 5.73 -45.32
N PRO A 38 -9.64 6.28 -46.55
CA PRO A 38 -8.40 6.43 -47.31
C PRO A 38 -7.33 7.28 -46.62
N ILE A 39 -7.71 8.29 -45.84
CA ILE A 39 -6.78 9.15 -45.10
C ILE A 39 -6.11 8.34 -43.98
N CYS A 40 -6.86 7.46 -43.33
CA CYS A 40 -6.31 6.54 -42.33
C CYS A 40 -5.26 5.63 -42.99
N ARG A 41 -5.56 5.03 -44.15
CA ARG A 41 -4.60 4.23 -44.91
C ARG A 41 -3.32 4.99 -45.25
N GLU A 42 -3.45 6.23 -45.72
CA GLU A 42 -2.32 7.08 -46.07
C GLU A 42 -1.38 7.30 -44.87
N ILE A 43 -1.93 7.77 -43.74
CA ILE A 43 -1.17 8.00 -42.51
C ILE A 43 -0.54 6.70 -42.00
N TYR A 44 -1.33 5.63 -41.98
CA TYR A 44 -0.90 4.31 -41.50
C TYR A 44 0.32 3.82 -42.28
N SER A 45 0.28 3.92 -43.62
CA SER A 45 1.36 3.47 -44.51
C SER A 45 2.70 4.20 -44.32
N GLN A 46 2.68 5.42 -43.79
CA GLN A 46 3.88 6.22 -43.52
C GLN A 46 4.42 6.02 -42.11
N THR A 47 3.56 5.62 -41.16
CA THR A 47 3.88 5.58 -39.73
C THR A 47 4.15 4.18 -39.19
N ILE A 48 3.51 3.16 -39.78
CA ILE A 48 3.46 1.79 -39.27
C ILE A 48 3.92 0.84 -40.37
N LYS A 49 4.77 -0.11 -40.01
CA LYS A 49 5.25 -1.16 -40.90
C LYS A 49 4.25 -2.32 -40.85
N ASN A 50 3.58 -2.59 -41.96
CA ASN A 50 2.62 -3.67 -42.06
C ASN A 50 2.76 -4.45 -43.37
N SER A 51 2.36 -5.72 -43.35
CA SER A 51 2.41 -6.59 -44.53
C SER A 51 1.22 -6.36 -45.47
N ARG A 52 0.06 -5.93 -44.94
CA ARG A 52 -1.17 -5.71 -45.71
C ARG A 52 -2.06 -4.65 -45.07
N PHE A 53 -2.70 -3.83 -45.89
CA PHE A 53 -3.78 -2.92 -45.48
C PHE A 53 -5.01 -3.14 -46.37
N ILE A 54 -6.16 -3.42 -45.78
CA ILE A 54 -7.43 -3.63 -46.49
C ILE A 54 -8.32 -2.40 -46.28
N LEU A 55 -8.56 -1.67 -47.37
CA LEU A 55 -9.47 -0.52 -47.38
C LEU A 55 -10.90 -1.00 -47.66
N SER A 56 -11.64 -1.38 -46.63
CA SER A 56 -13.00 -1.92 -46.73
C SER A 56 -13.77 -1.77 -45.42
N ASP A 57 -15.10 -1.77 -45.51
CA ASP A 57 -15.95 -1.88 -44.33
C ASP A 57 -15.86 -3.27 -43.71
N ILE A 58 -15.84 -3.34 -42.37
CA ILE A 58 -15.71 -4.57 -41.62
C ILE A 58 -16.85 -5.55 -41.89
N SER A 59 -18.05 -5.04 -42.23
CA SER A 59 -19.21 -5.85 -42.64
C SER A 59 -18.97 -6.68 -43.91
N LYS A 60 -17.97 -6.31 -44.72
CA LYS A 60 -17.59 -7.01 -45.96
C LYS A 60 -16.37 -7.90 -45.80
N ILE A 61 -15.82 -8.01 -44.59
CA ILE A 61 -14.62 -8.79 -44.31
C ILE A 61 -15.02 -10.09 -43.63
N SER A 62 -14.66 -11.22 -44.23
CA SER A 62 -14.74 -12.52 -43.58
C SER A 62 -13.43 -12.85 -42.87
N ALA A 63 -13.47 -13.77 -41.89
CA ALA A 63 -12.25 -14.23 -41.23
C ALA A 63 -11.24 -14.82 -42.24
N LYS A 64 -11.71 -15.45 -43.33
CA LYS A 64 -10.85 -16.05 -44.36
C LYS A 64 -10.02 -15.02 -45.13
N ASP A 65 -10.48 -13.77 -45.21
CA ASP A 65 -9.77 -12.69 -45.91
C ASP A 65 -8.54 -12.18 -45.15
N LEU A 66 -8.52 -12.45 -43.83
CA LEU A 66 -7.46 -12.03 -42.91
C LEU A 66 -6.39 -13.14 -42.79
N PRO A 67 -5.10 -12.79 -42.61
CA PRO A 67 -4.07 -13.79 -42.35
C PRO A 67 -4.29 -14.49 -41.01
N ASN A 68 -3.58 -15.60 -40.78
CA ASN A 68 -3.49 -16.17 -39.43
C ASN A 68 -2.66 -15.23 -38.55
N THR A 69 -3.07 -15.08 -37.30
CA THR A 69 -2.51 -14.10 -36.39
C THR A 69 -2.52 -14.62 -34.96
N ASP A 70 -1.56 -14.18 -34.18
CA ASP A 70 -1.46 -14.51 -32.76
C ASP A 70 -2.46 -13.68 -31.94
N LEU A 71 -2.63 -12.40 -32.30
CA LEU A 71 -3.54 -11.48 -31.63
C LEU A 71 -4.45 -10.75 -32.63
N ILE A 72 -5.63 -10.37 -32.15
CA ILE A 72 -6.52 -9.40 -32.81
C ILE A 72 -6.68 -8.19 -31.92
N ILE A 73 -6.37 -7.01 -32.44
CA ILE A 73 -6.64 -5.75 -31.76
C ILE A 73 -7.72 -4.98 -32.52
N ALA A 74 -8.66 -4.36 -31.80
CA ALA A 74 -9.76 -3.64 -32.43
C ALA A 74 -10.28 -2.49 -31.56
N LYS A 75 -11.00 -1.58 -32.18
CA LYS A 75 -11.77 -0.54 -31.49
C LYS A 75 -13.26 -0.79 -31.64
N LEU A 76 -13.97 -0.84 -30.51
CA LEU A 76 -15.42 -0.92 -30.54
C LEU A 76 -16.01 0.45 -30.87
N VAL A 77 -17.05 0.44 -31.68
CA VAL A 77 -17.78 1.65 -32.09
C VAL A 77 -19.07 1.76 -31.28
N MET A 78 -19.43 2.98 -30.92
CA MET A 78 -20.74 3.26 -30.36
C MET A 78 -21.73 3.38 -31.52
N ASN A 79 -22.82 2.62 -31.51
CA ASN A 79 -23.89 2.84 -32.45
C ASN A 79 -24.43 4.26 -32.22
N THR A 80 -24.37 5.11 -33.24
CA THR A 80 -24.98 6.45 -33.17
C THR A 80 -26.47 6.27 -32.96
N PHE A 81 -26.97 6.61 -31.76
CA PHE A 81 -28.36 7.04 -31.64
C PHE A 81 -28.49 8.24 -32.59
N LYS A 82 -29.20 8.07 -33.70
CA LYS A 82 -29.60 9.20 -34.55
C LYS A 82 -30.42 10.14 -33.67
N ASP A 83 -29.93 11.35 -33.46
CA ASP A 83 -30.71 12.43 -32.87
C ASP A 83 -32.07 12.56 -33.58
N ALA A 84 -33.12 12.62 -32.77
CA ALA A 84 -34.49 13.04 -33.06
C ALA A 84 -35.02 12.87 -34.52
N GLY A 85 -35.84 11.84 -34.74
CA GLY A 85 -37.03 12.00 -35.60
C GLY A 85 -37.11 11.23 -36.93
N LYS A 86 -36.16 10.38 -37.30
CA LYS A 86 -36.33 9.46 -38.46
C LYS A 86 -35.87 8.04 -38.15
N LEU A 87 -36.81 7.21 -37.73
CA LEU A 87 -36.72 5.75 -37.78
C LEU A 87 -36.59 5.35 -39.26
N ARG A 88 -35.44 4.78 -39.63
CA ARG A 88 -35.38 3.84 -40.75
C ARG A 88 -35.23 2.47 -40.12
N GLU A 89 -36.26 1.66 -40.31
CA GLU A 89 -36.31 0.23 -40.01
C GLU A 89 -35.44 -0.51 -41.03
N GLU A 90 -34.13 -0.56 -40.82
CA GLU A 90 -33.27 -1.60 -41.39
C GLU A 90 -32.29 -2.01 -40.29
N GLU A 91 -32.41 -3.26 -39.82
CA GLU A 91 -31.52 -3.88 -38.85
C GLU A 91 -30.12 -4.09 -39.46
N GLU A 92 -29.34 -3.02 -39.58
CA GLU A 92 -27.91 -3.15 -39.87
C GLU A 92 -27.23 -3.79 -38.64
N GLN A 93 -26.70 -5.01 -38.84
CA GLN A 93 -25.95 -5.74 -37.83
C GLN A 93 -24.81 -4.86 -37.27
N ASN A 94 -24.62 -4.90 -35.94
CA ASN A 94 -23.68 -4.01 -35.25
C ASN A 94 -22.25 -4.26 -35.75
N LYS A 95 -21.48 -3.21 -36.08
CA LYS A 95 -20.07 -3.32 -36.48
C LYS A 95 -19.22 -4.10 -35.46
N ASN A 96 -19.60 -4.03 -34.18
CA ASN A 96 -18.95 -4.79 -33.11
C ASN A 96 -19.18 -6.30 -33.25
N ASP A 97 -20.31 -6.76 -33.78
CA ASP A 97 -20.61 -8.19 -33.96
C ASP A 97 -19.64 -8.82 -34.96
N TYR A 98 -19.35 -8.14 -36.08
CA TYR A 98 -18.37 -8.61 -37.06
C TYR A 98 -16.97 -8.77 -36.44
N ILE A 99 -16.57 -7.91 -35.49
CA ILE A 99 -15.30 -8.07 -34.75
C ILE A 99 -15.34 -9.36 -33.94
N PHE A 100 -16.42 -9.63 -33.22
CA PHE A 100 -16.55 -10.83 -32.40
C PHE A 100 -16.64 -12.10 -33.24
N ASP A 101 -17.32 -12.07 -34.39
CA ASP A 101 -17.41 -13.19 -35.33
C ASP A 101 -16.02 -13.54 -35.88
N ILE A 102 -15.24 -12.54 -36.27
CA ILE A 102 -13.84 -12.74 -36.70
C ILE A 102 -13.01 -13.37 -35.57
N ILE A 103 -13.13 -12.89 -34.32
CA ILE A 103 -12.41 -13.47 -33.16
C ILE A 103 -12.87 -14.91 -32.90
N LEU A 104 -14.15 -15.21 -33.06
CA LEU A 104 -14.73 -16.55 -32.86
C LEU A 104 -14.31 -17.57 -33.91
N GLU A 105 -14.13 -17.12 -35.15
CA GLU A 105 -13.65 -17.95 -36.25
C GLU A 105 -12.13 -18.12 -36.23
N LYS A 106 -11.36 -17.05 -35.97
CA LYS A 106 -9.90 -17.09 -35.95
C LYS A 106 -9.33 -17.70 -34.68
N ILE A 107 -10.03 -17.54 -33.57
CA ILE A 107 -9.64 -18.04 -32.24
C ILE A 107 -8.16 -17.64 -31.92
N PRO A 108 -7.79 -16.35 -31.97
CA PRO A 108 -6.43 -15.90 -31.64
C PRO A 108 -6.02 -16.30 -30.22
N MET A 109 -4.73 -16.22 -29.90
CA MET A 109 -4.25 -16.47 -28.54
C MET A 109 -4.78 -15.43 -27.55
N ALA A 110 -4.87 -14.18 -28.01
CA ALA A 110 -5.47 -13.10 -27.24
C ALA A 110 -6.13 -12.07 -28.16
N PHE A 111 -7.02 -11.26 -27.59
CA PHE A 111 -7.52 -10.06 -28.24
C PHE A 111 -7.42 -8.84 -27.31
N VAL A 112 -7.32 -7.65 -27.90
CA VAL A 112 -7.35 -6.38 -27.17
C VAL A 112 -8.37 -5.44 -27.82
N LEU A 113 -9.39 -5.05 -27.06
CA LEU A 113 -10.46 -4.15 -27.49
C LEU A 113 -10.33 -2.81 -26.78
N GLU A 114 -10.25 -1.73 -27.55
CA GLU A 114 -10.46 -0.38 -27.04
C GLU A 114 -11.97 -0.08 -27.02
N ILE A 115 -12.49 0.27 -25.85
CA ILE A 115 -13.93 0.44 -25.60
C ILE A 115 -14.21 1.87 -25.16
N PRO A 116 -15.07 2.63 -25.84
CA PRO A 116 -15.48 3.96 -25.37
C PRO A 116 -15.94 3.93 -23.91
N SER A 117 -15.31 4.70 -23.01
CA SER A 117 -15.54 4.55 -21.56
C SER A 117 -17.00 4.76 -21.13
N ILE A 118 -17.76 5.55 -21.88
CA ILE A 118 -19.20 5.76 -21.64
C ILE A 118 -20.04 4.48 -21.79
N MET A 119 -19.59 3.49 -22.57
CA MET A 119 -20.23 2.17 -22.66
C MET A 119 -20.10 1.37 -21.36
N ILE A 120 -19.15 1.74 -20.49
CA ILE A 120 -18.91 1.09 -19.20
C ILE A 120 -19.52 1.89 -18.05
N THR A 121 -19.43 3.22 -18.07
CA THR A 121 -19.77 4.08 -16.92
C THR A 121 -21.24 4.51 -16.83
N ASN A 122 -22.03 4.36 -17.88
CA ASN A 122 -23.41 4.88 -17.92
C ASN A 122 -24.46 3.86 -17.45
N LYS A 123 -25.67 4.32 -17.06
CA LYS A 123 -26.82 3.47 -16.65
C LYS A 123 -27.30 2.50 -17.74
N LYS A 124 -26.79 2.62 -18.98
CA LYS A 124 -27.02 1.72 -20.12
C LYS A 124 -25.97 0.59 -20.20
N SER A 125 -25.58 0.02 -19.07
CA SER A 125 -24.68 -1.15 -19.01
C SER A 125 -25.26 -2.42 -19.65
N SER A 126 -26.53 -2.40 -20.06
CA SER A 126 -27.20 -3.51 -20.74
C SER A 126 -26.57 -3.86 -22.09
N GLU A 127 -26.14 -2.90 -22.90
CA GLU A 127 -25.55 -3.18 -24.22
C GLU A 127 -24.17 -3.84 -24.09
N PHE A 128 -23.34 -3.34 -23.18
CA PHE A 128 -22.06 -3.97 -22.84
C PHE A 128 -22.26 -5.34 -22.20
N ARG A 129 -23.23 -5.53 -21.29
CA ARG A 129 -23.56 -6.84 -20.69
C ARG A 129 -24.09 -7.83 -21.72
N ASN A 130 -24.91 -7.39 -22.66
CA ASN A 130 -25.40 -8.22 -23.77
C ASN A 130 -24.25 -8.66 -24.67
N MET A 131 -23.35 -7.72 -25.01
CA MET A 131 -22.14 -7.99 -25.77
C MET A 131 -21.27 -9.02 -25.03
N LEU A 132 -21.03 -8.83 -23.74
CA LEU A 132 -20.35 -9.76 -22.85
C LEU A 132 -21.01 -11.16 -22.79
N GLY A 133 -22.30 -11.30 -23.12
CA GLY A 133 -22.99 -12.57 -23.30
C GLY A 133 -22.61 -13.35 -24.57
N ALA A 134 -21.83 -12.77 -25.48
CA ALA A 134 -21.43 -13.38 -26.75
C ALA A 134 -20.59 -14.65 -26.56
N LYS A 135 -20.68 -15.56 -27.52
CA LYS A 135 -19.98 -16.87 -27.51
C LYS A 135 -18.46 -16.73 -27.31
N VAL A 136 -17.88 -15.59 -27.72
CA VAL A 136 -16.45 -15.32 -27.59
C VAL A 136 -16.02 -15.38 -26.13
N PHE A 137 -16.78 -14.77 -25.22
CA PHE A 137 -16.43 -14.63 -23.81
C PHE A 137 -16.43 -15.95 -23.03
N ARG A 138 -16.98 -17.03 -23.62
CA ARG A 138 -16.90 -18.39 -23.05
C ARG A 138 -15.58 -19.10 -23.36
N LYS A 139 -14.86 -18.65 -24.38
CA LYS A 139 -13.58 -19.23 -24.82
C LYS A 139 -12.36 -18.46 -24.30
N TYR A 140 -12.57 -17.30 -23.70
CA TYR A 140 -11.51 -16.41 -23.23
C TYR A 140 -11.76 -15.95 -21.79
N SER A 141 -10.67 -15.80 -21.03
CA SER A 141 -10.62 -15.13 -19.75
C SER A 141 -10.50 -13.64 -20.00
N ILE A 142 -11.36 -12.84 -19.38
CA ILE A 142 -11.57 -11.43 -19.73
C ILE A 142 -11.12 -10.54 -18.59
N SER A 143 -10.35 -9.53 -18.94
CA SER A 143 -9.95 -8.46 -18.03
C SER A 143 -10.23 -7.14 -18.73
N TYR A 144 -10.71 -6.13 -18.01
CA TYR A 144 -10.80 -4.76 -18.55
C TYR A 144 -10.38 -3.75 -17.50
N GLN A 145 -10.02 -2.56 -17.95
CA GLN A 145 -9.70 -1.44 -17.08
C GLN A 145 -10.05 -0.11 -17.74
N ILE A 146 -10.60 0.82 -16.96
CA ILE A 146 -10.70 2.22 -17.35
C ILE A 146 -9.36 2.87 -16.98
N ILE A 147 -8.62 3.29 -18.00
CA ILE A 147 -7.29 3.88 -17.84
C ILE A 147 -7.42 5.40 -17.90
N ASN A 148 -6.79 6.08 -16.95
CA ASN A 148 -6.49 7.50 -17.06
C ASN A 148 -5.24 7.67 -17.94
N GLU A 149 -5.39 8.29 -19.11
CA GLU A 149 -4.30 8.41 -20.09
C GLU A 149 -3.15 9.30 -19.59
N ALA A 150 -3.40 10.19 -18.61
CA ALA A 150 -2.37 10.99 -17.97
C ALA A 150 -1.35 10.12 -17.22
N ASP A 151 -1.80 9.03 -16.59
CA ASP A 151 -0.94 8.14 -15.80
C ASP A 151 0.09 7.40 -16.67
N PHE A 152 -0.13 7.30 -17.99
CA PHE A 152 0.76 6.58 -18.91
C PHE A 152 1.59 7.52 -19.77
N SER A 153 1.02 8.66 -20.16
CA SER A 153 1.72 9.64 -20.99
C SER A 153 2.58 10.61 -20.18
N GLY A 154 2.28 10.78 -18.88
CA GLY A 154 2.92 11.78 -18.02
C GLY A 154 2.51 13.22 -18.31
N PHE A 155 1.76 13.48 -19.38
CA PHE A 155 1.32 14.83 -19.73
C PHE A 155 0.13 15.29 -18.86
N PRO A 156 -0.02 16.61 -18.64
CA PRO A 156 -1.16 17.17 -17.92
C PRO A 156 -2.41 17.14 -18.81
N VAL A 157 -3.03 15.97 -18.94
CA VAL A 157 -4.15 15.73 -19.85
C VAL A 157 -5.37 15.18 -19.13
N VAL A 158 -6.55 15.44 -19.70
CA VAL A 158 -7.81 14.82 -19.27
C VAL A 158 -8.28 13.89 -20.37
N GLY A 159 -8.19 12.59 -20.11
CA GLY A 159 -8.74 11.55 -20.97
C GLY A 159 -8.83 10.22 -20.25
N LYS A 160 -10.03 9.63 -20.25
CA LYS A 160 -10.26 8.26 -19.78
C LYS A 160 -10.59 7.41 -20.99
N GLN A 161 -9.92 6.27 -21.10
CA GLN A 161 -10.15 5.30 -22.17
C GLN A 161 -10.17 3.90 -21.56
N SER A 162 -11.13 3.09 -21.98
CA SER A 162 -11.26 1.72 -21.47
C SER A 162 -10.65 0.72 -22.45
N TYR A 163 -10.02 -0.30 -21.89
CA TYR A 163 -9.44 -1.40 -22.66
C TYR A 163 -9.88 -2.73 -22.07
N MET A 164 -10.10 -3.72 -22.93
CA MET A 164 -10.42 -5.09 -22.57
C MET A 164 -9.42 -6.03 -23.24
N VAL A 165 -8.90 -6.98 -22.47
CA VAL A 165 -8.03 -8.05 -22.94
C VAL A 165 -8.74 -9.37 -22.71
N GLY A 166 -8.81 -10.19 -23.76
CA GLY A 166 -9.26 -11.57 -23.68
C GLY A 166 -8.11 -12.52 -23.94
N ILE A 167 -7.84 -13.44 -23.02
CA ILE A 167 -6.84 -14.50 -23.16
C ILE A 167 -7.54 -15.83 -23.37
N ARG A 168 -7.15 -16.60 -24.37
CA ARG A 168 -7.81 -17.88 -24.67
C ARG A 168 -7.65 -18.86 -23.50
N ASN A 169 -8.75 -19.49 -23.07
CA ASN A 169 -8.84 -20.28 -21.83
C ASN A 169 -7.90 -21.50 -21.78
N ASP A 170 -7.44 -22.01 -22.91
CA ASP A 170 -6.54 -23.17 -23.00
C ASP A 170 -5.06 -22.81 -22.80
N LEU A 171 -4.71 -21.53 -22.76
CA LEU A 171 -3.31 -21.11 -22.77
C LEU A 171 -2.73 -20.87 -21.37
N TYR A 172 -3.54 -20.42 -20.40
CA TYR A 172 -3.08 -20.01 -19.07
C TYR A 172 -4.17 -20.16 -18.00
N ASP A 173 -3.76 -20.53 -16.78
CA ASP A 173 -4.64 -20.58 -15.59
C ASP A 173 -4.67 -19.27 -14.79
N GLU A 174 -3.64 -18.40 -14.95
CA GLU A 174 -3.56 -17.09 -14.25
C GLU A 174 -4.19 -15.97 -15.09
N GLU A 175 -4.84 -14.99 -14.46
CA GLU A 175 -5.46 -13.87 -15.19
C GLU A 175 -4.45 -12.82 -15.70
N PHE A 176 -4.85 -12.07 -16.74
CA PHE A 176 -4.07 -10.94 -17.24
C PHE A 176 -4.27 -9.69 -16.37
N TYR A 177 -3.17 -9.09 -15.92
CA TYR A 177 -3.19 -7.83 -15.20
C TYR A 177 -2.71 -6.69 -16.11
N PHE A 178 -3.51 -5.63 -16.18
CA PHE A 178 -3.11 -4.40 -16.86
C PHE A 178 -1.91 -3.75 -16.18
N PRO A 179 -1.05 -3.07 -16.95
CA PRO A 179 0.08 -2.32 -16.42
C PRO A 179 -0.39 -1.15 -15.54
N TYR A 180 0.48 -0.71 -14.62
CA TYR A 180 0.33 0.55 -13.93
C TYR A 180 1.05 1.65 -14.70
N GLY A 181 0.43 2.83 -14.78
CA GLY A 181 1.05 4.00 -15.38
C GLY A 181 2.21 4.53 -14.53
N ASN A 182 3.19 5.15 -15.18
CA ASN A 182 4.26 5.88 -14.51
C ASN A 182 3.83 7.35 -14.29
N LYS A 183 3.84 7.80 -13.03
CA LYS A 183 3.40 9.16 -12.63
C LYS A 183 4.42 10.27 -12.89
N ASP A 184 5.54 9.96 -13.55
CA ASP A 184 6.52 10.96 -13.97
C ASP A 184 5.87 12.00 -14.89
N LYS A 185 6.03 13.28 -14.54
CA LYS A 185 5.42 14.38 -15.28
C LYS A 185 6.25 14.74 -16.50
N ASN A 186 5.60 14.81 -17.65
CA ASN A 186 6.17 15.26 -18.91
C ASN A 186 5.64 16.65 -19.30
N THR A 187 6.51 17.45 -19.91
CA THR A 187 6.14 18.75 -20.48
C THR A 187 5.68 18.58 -21.92
N ILE A 188 4.56 19.22 -22.28
CA ILE A 188 4.02 19.15 -23.65
C ILE A 188 4.97 19.87 -24.61
N TYR A 189 5.40 19.18 -25.66
CA TYR A 189 6.10 19.79 -26.78
C TYR A 189 5.24 20.88 -27.43
N GLN A 190 5.81 22.07 -27.64
CA GLN A 190 5.19 23.16 -28.39
C GLN A 190 6.04 23.50 -29.62
N GLU A 191 5.38 23.73 -30.76
CA GLU A 191 6.04 24.23 -31.96
C GLU A 191 6.54 25.66 -31.77
N GLN A 192 7.61 26.01 -32.48
CA GLN A 192 8.15 27.37 -32.47
C GLN A 192 7.08 28.35 -32.95
N SER A 193 6.81 29.40 -32.17
CA SER A 193 5.69 30.31 -32.42
C SER A 193 5.66 30.88 -33.85
N VAL A 194 6.84 31.14 -34.44
CA VAL A 194 7.02 31.67 -35.79
C VAL A 194 6.71 30.66 -36.90
N THR A 195 6.79 29.35 -36.63
CA THR A 195 6.49 28.30 -37.62
C THR A 195 5.02 27.90 -37.61
N VAL A 196 4.24 28.34 -36.61
CA VAL A 196 2.82 28.01 -36.48
C VAL A 196 2.01 28.74 -37.55
N ASP A 197 1.32 27.96 -38.39
CA ASP A 197 0.43 28.45 -39.43
C ASP A 197 -0.66 29.40 -38.89
N SER A 198 -0.89 30.51 -39.62
CA SER A 198 -1.82 31.58 -39.21
C SER A 198 -3.25 31.09 -38.91
N TRP A 199 -3.68 29.96 -39.49
CA TRP A 199 -4.98 29.38 -39.22
C TRP A 199 -5.19 29.03 -37.74
N TYR A 200 -4.16 28.56 -37.03
CA TYR A 200 -4.29 28.20 -35.60
C TYR A 200 -4.55 29.42 -34.71
N ARG A 201 -4.22 30.62 -35.20
CA ARG A 201 -4.41 31.90 -34.51
C ARG A 201 -5.73 32.59 -34.85
N LYS A 202 -6.51 32.08 -35.81
CA LYS A 202 -7.80 32.68 -36.20
C LYS A 202 -8.83 32.54 -35.08
N ILE A 203 -9.26 33.68 -34.52
CA ILE A 203 -10.31 33.80 -33.51
C ILE A 203 -11.34 34.80 -34.02
N THR A 204 -12.62 34.44 -33.98
CA THR A 204 -13.72 35.21 -34.60
C THR A 204 -14.41 36.19 -33.66
N PHE A 205 -13.85 36.43 -32.48
CA PHE A 205 -14.38 37.34 -31.46
C PHE A 205 -13.22 37.87 -30.59
N ASN A 206 -13.42 39.02 -29.94
CA ASN A 206 -12.42 39.57 -29.04
C ASN A 206 -12.55 38.93 -27.65
N PRO A 207 -11.54 38.20 -27.14
CA PRO A 207 -11.57 37.68 -25.79
C PRO A 207 -11.26 38.81 -24.79
N ASN A 208 -12.25 39.31 -24.06
CA ASN A 208 -12.04 40.21 -22.91
C ASN A 208 -11.55 39.42 -21.68
N ILE A 209 -10.37 38.78 -21.77
CA ILE A 209 -9.77 37.99 -20.68
C ILE A 209 -8.25 38.18 -20.71
N GLU A 210 -7.62 38.44 -19.56
CA GLU A 210 -6.17 38.37 -19.39
C GLU A 210 -5.73 36.90 -19.37
N LEU A 211 -4.86 36.50 -20.29
CA LEU A 211 -4.43 35.10 -20.47
C LEU A 211 -2.93 34.98 -20.21
N ASP A 212 -2.54 34.01 -19.37
CA ASP A 212 -1.15 33.72 -18.99
C ASP A 212 -0.48 32.74 -19.95
N LYS A 213 0.85 32.85 -20.07
CA LYS A 213 1.68 32.00 -20.97
C LYS A 213 1.79 30.54 -20.55
N ASP A 214 1.65 30.24 -19.26
CA ASP A 214 1.89 28.89 -18.71
C ASP A 214 0.60 28.09 -18.47
N LYS A 215 -0.52 28.54 -19.07
CA LYS A 215 -1.85 27.98 -18.83
C LYS A 215 -2.50 27.51 -20.13
N TYR A 216 -3.42 26.56 -19.97
CA TYR A 216 -4.26 26.07 -21.06
C TYR A 216 -5.65 26.66 -20.95
N TYR A 217 -6.31 26.81 -22.10
CA TYR A 217 -7.63 27.42 -22.18
C TYR A 217 -8.57 26.58 -23.03
N ILE A 218 -9.76 26.31 -22.53
CA ILE A 218 -10.83 25.67 -23.30
C ILE A 218 -11.83 26.71 -23.77
N ARG A 219 -12.15 26.69 -25.07
CA ARG A 219 -13.14 27.58 -25.67
C ARG A 219 -14.54 26.99 -25.56
N GLN A 220 -15.44 27.70 -24.91
CA GLN A 220 -16.88 27.38 -24.91
C GLN A 220 -17.66 28.59 -25.44
N GLY A 221 -18.26 28.43 -26.63
CA GLY A 221 -18.91 29.53 -27.32
C GLY A 221 -17.95 30.69 -27.63
N ARG A 222 -18.25 31.87 -27.07
CA ARG A 222 -17.47 33.12 -27.19
C ARG A 222 -16.63 33.44 -25.93
N LYS A 223 -16.37 32.44 -25.08
CA LYS A 223 -15.57 32.59 -23.85
C LYS A 223 -14.46 31.56 -23.79
N PHE A 224 -13.39 31.91 -23.08
CA PHE A 224 -12.30 31.00 -22.72
C PHE A 224 -12.34 30.76 -21.21
N TYR A 225 -12.07 29.52 -20.83
CA TYR A 225 -11.96 29.11 -19.44
C TYR A 225 -10.57 28.52 -19.25
N GLU A 226 -9.88 28.97 -18.20
CA GLU A 226 -8.62 28.37 -17.78
C GLU A 226 -8.82 26.89 -17.43
N SER A 227 -7.89 26.05 -17.87
CA SER A 227 -7.79 24.65 -17.48
C SER A 227 -6.35 24.32 -17.12
N GLY A 228 -6.16 23.60 -16.01
CA GLY A 228 -4.85 23.08 -15.62
C GLY A 228 -4.36 21.93 -16.52
N SER A 229 -5.20 21.42 -17.43
CA SER A 229 -4.91 20.25 -18.24
C SER A 229 -5.47 20.36 -19.66
N VAL A 230 -4.89 19.61 -20.59
CA VAL A 230 -5.37 19.52 -21.98
C VAL A 230 -6.47 18.46 -22.10
N HIS A 231 -7.68 18.87 -22.51
CA HIS A 231 -8.80 17.95 -22.68
C HIS A 231 -8.77 17.29 -24.07
N MET A 232 -8.37 16.02 -24.13
CA MET A 232 -8.11 15.35 -25.41
C MET A 232 -9.37 15.15 -26.27
N GLY A 233 -10.55 15.07 -25.66
CA GLY A 233 -11.83 15.04 -26.37
C GLY A 233 -12.23 16.37 -27.03
N PHE A 234 -11.52 17.46 -26.71
CA PHE A 234 -11.83 18.82 -27.14
C PHE A 234 -10.61 19.52 -27.75
N PHE A 235 -9.69 18.78 -28.38
CA PHE A 235 -8.44 19.34 -28.92
C PHE A 235 -8.63 20.57 -29.80
N ARG A 236 -9.71 20.62 -30.60
CA ARG A 236 -10.03 21.75 -31.47
C ARG A 236 -10.37 23.02 -30.68
N GLU A 237 -10.92 22.85 -29.48
CA GLU A 237 -11.35 23.90 -28.56
C GLU A 237 -10.27 24.24 -27.53
N MET A 238 -9.10 23.57 -27.55
CA MET A 238 -7.97 23.85 -26.65
C MET A 238 -7.04 24.92 -27.24
N TYR A 239 -6.63 25.86 -26.40
CA TYR A 239 -5.77 26.99 -26.72
C TYR A 239 -4.68 27.17 -25.66
N LEU A 240 -3.61 27.86 -26.06
CA LEU A 240 -2.50 28.26 -25.20
C LEU A 240 -1.97 29.63 -25.68
N MET A 241 -1.23 30.29 -24.80
CA MET A 241 -0.53 31.55 -25.11
C MET A 241 0.94 31.25 -25.41
N ASP A 242 1.40 31.67 -26.59
CA ASP A 242 2.82 31.60 -26.93
C ASP A 242 3.44 33.00 -27.06
N SER A 243 4.68 33.09 -27.56
CA SER A 243 5.38 34.39 -27.68
C SER A 243 4.71 35.40 -28.61
N ILE A 244 3.86 34.95 -29.55
CA ILE A 244 3.14 35.82 -30.51
C ILE A 244 1.71 36.10 -30.04
N GLY A 245 1.08 35.17 -29.33
CA GLY A 245 -0.23 35.38 -28.72
C GLY A 245 -1.08 34.10 -28.70
N LEU A 246 -2.39 34.29 -28.47
CA LEU A 246 -3.33 33.19 -28.30
C LEU A 246 -3.44 32.34 -29.58
N ARG A 247 -3.34 31.01 -29.42
CA ARG A 247 -3.48 30.07 -30.53
C ARG A 247 -4.05 28.73 -30.06
N ARG A 248 -4.58 27.96 -31.01
CA ARG A 248 -4.90 26.55 -30.81
C ARG A 248 -3.62 25.72 -30.70
N PHE A 249 -3.75 24.54 -30.09
CA PHE A 249 -2.77 23.47 -30.26
C PHE A 249 -2.69 23.07 -31.74
N THR A 250 -1.49 22.90 -32.28
CA THR A 250 -1.29 22.37 -33.63
C THR A 250 -1.65 20.88 -33.67
N HIS A 251 -1.82 20.31 -34.86
CA HIS A 251 -2.14 18.88 -34.94
C HIS A 251 -0.95 18.02 -34.53
N ASN A 252 0.28 18.46 -34.82
CA ASN A 252 1.48 17.75 -34.35
C ASN A 252 1.59 17.78 -32.82
N GLU A 253 1.27 18.89 -32.16
CA GLU A 253 1.24 18.98 -30.69
C GLU A 253 0.18 18.02 -30.11
N CYS A 254 -1.04 18.00 -30.68
CA CYS A 254 -2.08 17.04 -30.28
C CYS A 254 -1.66 15.58 -30.53
N ALA A 255 -1.02 15.30 -31.66
CA ALA A 255 -0.53 13.97 -32.01
C ALA A 255 0.58 13.52 -31.05
N HIS A 256 1.50 14.42 -30.68
CA HIS A 256 2.56 14.17 -29.71
C HIS A 256 2.01 13.77 -28.34
N ILE A 257 0.96 14.45 -27.86
CA ILE A 257 0.28 14.12 -26.60
C ILE A 257 -0.28 12.68 -26.62
N LYS A 258 -0.72 12.20 -27.79
CA LYS A 258 -1.19 10.81 -27.99
C LYS A 258 -0.05 9.81 -28.30
N GLY A 259 1.19 10.27 -28.36
CA GLY A 259 2.37 9.47 -28.72
C GLY A 259 2.47 9.12 -30.20
N LEU A 260 1.67 9.76 -31.05
CA LEU A 260 1.69 9.59 -32.50
C LEU A 260 2.88 10.34 -33.09
N LYS A 261 3.77 9.61 -33.77
CA LYS A 261 5.04 10.14 -34.32
C LYS A 261 5.14 9.79 -35.80
N LYS A 262 6.15 10.36 -36.49
CA LYS A 262 6.55 10.02 -37.88
C LYS A 262 5.60 10.47 -38.99
N TYR A 263 4.63 11.33 -38.70
CA TYR A 263 3.79 11.97 -39.70
C TYR A 263 3.61 13.46 -39.36
N ASN A 264 3.53 14.31 -40.39
CA ASN A 264 3.28 15.74 -40.21
C ASN A 264 1.78 16.03 -40.34
N TYR A 265 1.08 15.99 -39.21
CA TYR A 265 -0.36 16.18 -39.11
C TYR A 265 -0.82 17.62 -39.43
N ASN A 266 0.09 18.61 -39.40
CA ASN A 266 -0.24 19.97 -39.79
C ASN A 266 -0.49 20.12 -41.30
N LYS A 267 0.06 19.22 -42.13
CA LYS A 267 -0.12 19.22 -43.60
C LYS A 267 -1.41 18.51 -44.03
N CYS A 268 -2.45 18.51 -43.20
CA CYS A 268 -3.74 17.91 -43.54
C CYS A 268 -4.58 18.84 -44.44
N THR A 269 -5.37 18.24 -45.33
CA THR A 269 -6.31 18.97 -46.20
C THR A 269 -7.50 19.51 -45.42
N ASN A 270 -8.05 18.71 -44.50
CA ASN A 270 -9.16 19.09 -43.63
C ASN A 270 -8.72 19.11 -42.16
N LYS A 271 -8.45 20.31 -41.65
CA LYS A 271 -8.03 20.52 -40.26
C LYS A 271 -9.08 20.06 -39.24
N GLN A 272 -10.37 20.24 -39.50
CA GLN A 272 -11.40 19.82 -38.55
C GLN A 272 -11.47 18.30 -38.43
N ASP A 273 -11.40 17.62 -39.57
CA ASP A 273 -11.38 16.16 -39.64
C ASP A 273 -10.12 15.58 -38.96
N MET A 274 -8.96 16.22 -39.15
CA MET A 274 -7.71 15.77 -38.54
C MET A 274 -7.71 15.90 -37.01
N TYR A 275 -8.20 17.01 -36.44
CA TYR A 275 -8.39 17.11 -34.98
C TYR A 275 -9.26 15.97 -34.45
N ARG A 276 -10.36 15.66 -35.16
CA ARG A 276 -11.25 14.56 -34.79
C ARG A 276 -10.49 13.23 -34.82
N LYS A 277 -9.77 12.94 -35.91
CA LYS A 277 -8.98 11.70 -36.05
C LYS A 277 -7.95 11.54 -34.94
N ILE A 278 -7.24 12.60 -34.55
CA ILE A 278 -6.26 12.57 -33.47
C ILE A 278 -6.93 12.41 -32.10
N ALA A 279 -8.03 13.12 -31.85
CA ALA A 279 -8.77 13.01 -30.58
C ALA A 279 -9.28 11.57 -30.34
N TYR A 280 -9.80 10.92 -31.39
CA TYR A 280 -10.27 9.53 -31.35
C TYR A 280 -9.17 8.49 -31.58
N ALA A 281 -7.92 8.90 -31.81
CA ALA A 281 -6.82 7.97 -31.91
C ALA A 281 -6.50 7.38 -30.54
N SER A 282 -6.16 6.10 -30.56
CA SER A 282 -5.68 5.36 -29.41
C SER A 282 -4.39 5.98 -28.89
N ASN A 283 -4.26 6.09 -27.58
CA ASN A 283 -3.05 6.61 -26.96
C ASN A 283 -1.93 5.56 -27.01
N VAL A 284 -0.85 5.88 -27.72
CA VAL A 284 0.26 4.98 -28.02
C VAL A 284 0.98 4.56 -26.74
N PHE A 285 1.14 5.47 -25.77
CA PHE A 285 1.77 5.17 -24.48
C PHE A 285 1.02 4.07 -23.72
N VAL A 286 -0.32 4.15 -23.70
CA VAL A 286 -1.16 3.13 -23.04
C VAL A 286 -1.09 1.80 -23.80
N CYS A 287 -1.22 1.84 -25.13
CA CYS A 287 -1.18 0.63 -25.96
C CYS A 287 0.18 -0.08 -25.90
N TYR A 288 1.28 0.67 -25.84
CA TYR A 288 2.63 0.14 -25.67
C TYR A 288 2.79 -0.62 -24.36
N GLU A 289 2.38 -0.04 -23.23
CA GLU A 289 2.46 -0.70 -21.92
C GLU A 289 1.57 -1.95 -21.85
N ILE A 290 0.35 -1.89 -22.42
CA ILE A 290 -0.53 -3.07 -22.51
C ILE A 290 0.15 -4.16 -23.35
N ALA A 291 0.77 -3.80 -24.47
CA ALA A 291 1.47 -4.75 -25.34
C ALA A 291 2.68 -5.38 -24.64
N LEU A 292 3.47 -4.63 -23.87
CA LEU A 292 4.56 -5.18 -23.06
C LEU A 292 4.07 -6.15 -22.00
N ALA A 293 3.03 -5.77 -21.25
CA ALA A 293 2.42 -6.63 -20.23
C ALA A 293 1.91 -7.93 -20.87
N LEU A 294 1.27 -7.84 -22.04
CA LEU A 294 0.72 -8.98 -22.75
C LEU A 294 1.82 -9.88 -23.32
N LYS A 295 2.89 -9.31 -23.87
CA LYS A 295 4.05 -10.06 -24.37
C LYS A 295 4.70 -10.85 -23.24
N LYS A 296 4.91 -10.23 -22.09
CA LYS A 296 5.46 -10.88 -20.88
C LYS A 296 4.56 -12.03 -20.40
N TYR A 297 3.25 -11.78 -20.36
CA TYR A 297 2.27 -12.79 -19.98
C TYR A 297 2.30 -13.99 -20.94
N LEU A 298 2.29 -13.76 -22.25
CA LEU A 298 2.29 -14.81 -23.27
C LEU A 298 3.64 -15.57 -23.36
N GLN A 299 4.77 -14.90 -23.12
CA GLN A 299 6.08 -15.55 -23.15
C GLN A 299 6.29 -16.49 -21.95
N ASN A 300 5.76 -16.14 -20.78
CA ASN A 300 5.92 -16.94 -19.56
C ASN A 300 5.24 -18.31 -19.64
N GLY A 301 4.11 -18.46 -20.36
CA GLY A 301 3.41 -19.75 -20.49
C GLY A 301 3.84 -20.61 -21.67
N LEU A 302 4.36 -20.00 -22.76
CA LEU A 302 4.97 -20.75 -23.87
C LEU A 302 6.12 -21.65 -23.41
N SER A 303 6.88 -21.24 -22.37
CA SER A 303 7.95 -22.06 -21.76
C SER A 303 7.45 -23.31 -21.01
N VAL A 304 6.19 -23.29 -20.56
CA VAL A 304 5.58 -24.39 -19.80
C VAL A 304 4.96 -25.40 -20.76
N HIS A 305 4.33 -24.94 -21.84
CA HIS A 305 3.66 -25.81 -22.79
C HIS A 305 4.59 -26.63 -23.69
N SER A 306 5.81 -26.15 -23.98
CA SER A 306 6.79 -26.93 -24.75
C SER A 306 7.27 -28.18 -24.03
N LYS A 307 7.13 -28.27 -22.69
CA LYS A 307 7.44 -29.49 -21.92
C LYS A 307 6.25 -30.46 -21.80
N VAL A 308 5.02 -29.99 -22.05
CA VAL A 308 3.79 -30.79 -21.86
C VAL A 308 3.36 -31.53 -23.14
N ASN A 309 3.75 -31.02 -24.32
CA ASN A 309 3.41 -31.67 -25.59
C ASN A 309 4.11 -33.02 -25.80
N ASP A 310 5.21 -33.32 -25.09
CA ASP A 310 5.84 -34.65 -25.12
C ASP A 310 5.09 -35.71 -24.29
N MET A 311 4.10 -35.33 -23.47
CA MET A 311 3.32 -36.29 -22.65
C MET A 311 1.85 -36.47 -23.07
N LYS A 312 1.27 -35.58 -23.90
CA LYS A 312 -0.19 -35.59 -24.18
C LYS A 312 -0.62 -36.39 -25.42
N ASN A 313 0.28 -37.09 -26.12
CA ASN A 313 -0.10 -37.99 -27.22
C ASN A 313 -0.66 -39.35 -26.77
N GLN A 314 -0.86 -39.58 -25.47
CA GLN A 314 -1.56 -40.75 -24.96
C GLN A 314 -2.69 -40.32 -24.01
N LYS A 315 -3.90 -40.19 -24.57
CA LYS A 315 -5.25 -40.18 -23.94
C LYS A 315 -6.13 -39.08 -24.54
N ARG A 316 -6.72 -39.39 -25.69
CA ARG A 316 -7.99 -38.79 -26.12
C ARG A 316 -9.05 -39.88 -26.15
N GLU A 317 -9.84 -39.98 -25.10
CA GLU A 317 -11.18 -40.56 -25.20
C GLU A 317 -12.21 -39.68 -24.49
N LYS A 318 -13.13 -39.17 -25.34
CA LYS A 318 -14.55 -38.88 -25.13
C LYS A 318 -15.05 -38.66 -23.69
N THR A 319 -15.42 -37.42 -23.39
CA THR A 319 -16.55 -37.13 -22.48
C THR A 319 -17.48 -36.09 -23.10
N LYS A 320 -18.78 -36.44 -23.03
CA LYS A 320 -19.94 -35.79 -23.65
C LYS A 320 -20.35 -34.51 -22.94
N ASP A 321 -21.01 -33.64 -23.71
CA ASP A 321 -21.71 -32.42 -23.32
C ASP A 321 -22.48 -32.52 -22.01
N SER A 322 -22.07 -31.75 -21.01
CA SER A 322 -22.93 -31.34 -19.89
C SER A 322 -23.48 -29.94 -20.17
N LYS A 323 -24.82 -29.81 -20.15
CA LYS A 323 -25.51 -28.53 -20.26
C LYS A 323 -25.12 -27.64 -19.08
N LEU A 324 -24.43 -26.53 -19.35
CA LEU A 324 -24.06 -25.53 -18.34
C LEU A 324 -25.22 -24.55 -18.01
N PRO A 325 -25.25 -23.97 -16.80
CA PRO A 325 -26.32 -23.06 -16.34
C PRO A 325 -26.35 -21.72 -17.09
N ASN A 326 -27.56 -21.17 -17.26
CA ASN A 326 -27.87 -19.99 -18.10
C ASN A 326 -27.50 -18.59 -17.52
N ASN A 327 -26.80 -18.48 -16.38
CA ASN A 327 -26.59 -17.20 -15.69
C ASN A 327 -25.12 -16.72 -15.67
N LEU A 328 -24.47 -16.62 -16.83
CA LEU A 328 -23.05 -16.26 -16.97
C LEU A 328 -22.80 -14.77 -17.34
N SER A 329 -23.83 -13.94 -17.48
CA SER A 329 -23.70 -12.57 -18.01
C SER A 329 -23.23 -11.51 -17.00
N ASP A 330 -23.32 -11.77 -15.68
CA ASP A 330 -23.02 -10.76 -14.64
C ASP A 330 -21.56 -10.80 -14.12
N ASP A 331 -20.79 -11.87 -14.37
CA ASP A 331 -19.51 -12.18 -13.71
C ASP A 331 -18.25 -11.95 -14.57
N ILE A 332 -18.34 -11.16 -15.65
CA ILE A 332 -17.24 -11.05 -16.63
C ILE A 332 -16.17 -9.99 -16.23
N ILE A 333 -16.39 -9.33 -15.10
CA ILE A 333 -15.59 -8.20 -14.62
C ILE A 333 -14.86 -8.59 -13.34
N TYR A 334 -13.53 -8.70 -13.40
CA TYR A 334 -12.72 -8.96 -12.22
C TYR A 334 -12.79 -7.78 -11.23
N PRO A 335 -13.23 -7.99 -9.98
CA PRO A 335 -13.40 -6.90 -9.02
C PRO A 335 -12.05 -6.44 -8.45
N LYS A 336 -11.73 -5.15 -8.62
CA LYS A 336 -10.51 -4.51 -8.10
C LYS A 336 -10.86 -3.52 -6.99
N HIS A 337 -11.21 -4.05 -5.83
CA HIS A 337 -11.64 -3.23 -4.68
C HIS A 337 -10.54 -3.12 -3.62
N LYS A 338 -10.37 -1.93 -3.05
CA LYS A 338 -9.51 -1.69 -1.87
C LYS A 338 -10.34 -1.02 -0.77
N ILE A 339 -10.49 -1.65 0.39
CA ILE A 339 -11.15 -1.04 1.56
C ILE A 339 -10.28 0.11 2.05
N LEU A 340 -10.89 1.27 2.27
CA LEU A 340 -10.23 2.47 2.78
C LEU A 340 -10.53 2.69 4.26
N SER A 341 -11.78 2.50 4.67
CA SER A 341 -12.20 2.71 6.05
C SER A 341 -13.46 1.95 6.43
N MET A 342 -13.68 1.87 7.74
CA MET A 342 -14.88 1.33 8.38
C MET A 342 -15.34 2.29 9.48
N HIS A 343 -16.63 2.61 9.48
CA HIS A 343 -17.30 3.31 10.58
C HIS A 343 -18.29 2.35 11.25
N VAL A 344 -18.28 2.26 12.58
CA VAL A 344 -19.17 1.39 13.35
C VAL A 344 -19.96 2.22 14.34
N ASP A 345 -21.27 2.33 14.12
CA ASP A 345 -22.19 2.90 15.11
C ASP A 345 -22.25 1.97 16.34
N SER A 346 -22.57 0.69 16.12
CA SER A 346 -22.61 -0.34 17.16
C SER A 346 -22.48 -1.74 16.56
N LEU A 347 -21.53 -2.53 17.06
CA LEU A 347 -21.35 -3.93 16.65
C LEU A 347 -20.52 -4.72 17.68
N LYS A 348 -21.13 -5.69 18.38
CA LYS A 348 -20.45 -6.66 19.28
C LYS A 348 -19.28 -6.06 20.08
N GLY A 349 -19.62 -5.15 20.99
CA GLY A 349 -18.67 -4.45 21.87
C GLY A 349 -18.11 -3.15 21.29
N LEU A 350 -18.06 -3.00 19.96
CA LEU A 350 -17.62 -1.76 19.32
C LEU A 350 -18.73 -0.71 19.37
N LYS A 351 -18.37 0.53 19.73
CA LYS A 351 -19.26 1.68 19.79
C LYS A 351 -18.59 2.88 19.12
N ASN A 352 -19.30 3.53 18.19
CA ASN A 352 -18.85 4.75 17.51
C ASN A 352 -17.37 4.74 17.07
N LEU A 353 -16.94 3.66 16.41
CA LEU A 353 -15.55 3.44 16.00
C LEU A 353 -15.33 3.93 14.57
N ASP A 354 -14.21 4.64 14.35
CA ASP A 354 -13.70 4.99 13.03
C ASP A 354 -12.31 4.37 12.85
N ILE A 355 -12.13 3.56 11.81
CA ILE A 355 -10.84 2.93 11.48
C ILE A 355 -10.53 3.12 9.99
N SER A 356 -9.33 3.61 9.69
CA SER A 356 -8.78 3.68 8.33
C SER A 356 -7.80 2.53 8.06
N LEU A 357 -7.64 2.15 6.79
CA LEU A 357 -6.85 1.01 6.33
C LEU A 357 -6.00 1.45 5.13
N ASP A 358 -4.86 2.08 5.41
CA ASP A 358 -4.13 2.83 4.38
C ASP A 358 -3.19 1.93 3.56
N LYS A 359 -2.57 0.96 4.23
CA LYS A 359 -1.58 0.03 3.65
C LYS A 359 -2.20 -1.31 3.25
N ASN A 360 -1.42 -2.12 2.53
CA ASN A 360 -1.80 -3.48 2.17
C ASN A 360 -1.82 -4.44 3.36
N LEU A 361 -1.03 -4.14 4.41
CA LEU A 361 -1.05 -4.87 5.67
C LEU A 361 -1.58 -3.95 6.77
N THR A 362 -2.54 -4.45 7.54
CA THR A 362 -3.04 -3.77 8.75
C THR A 362 -3.00 -4.72 9.93
N ALA A 363 -2.39 -4.29 11.03
CA ALA A 363 -2.43 -4.95 12.32
C ALA A 363 -3.48 -4.28 13.22
N ILE A 364 -4.46 -5.05 13.65
CA ILE A 364 -5.45 -4.63 14.65
C ILE A 364 -5.01 -5.16 16.01
N MET A 365 -4.70 -4.25 16.93
CA MET A 365 -4.16 -4.52 18.26
C MET A 365 -5.13 -4.02 19.34
N GLY A 366 -4.92 -4.41 20.59
CA GLY A 366 -5.79 -4.06 21.71
C GLY A 366 -5.90 -5.19 22.73
N VAL A 367 -6.36 -4.87 23.93
CA VAL A 367 -6.63 -5.85 24.99
C VAL A 367 -7.69 -6.88 24.57
N ASN A 368 -7.80 -7.98 25.31
CA ASN A 368 -8.85 -8.97 25.07
C ASN A 368 -10.23 -8.33 25.27
N GLY A 369 -11.15 -8.61 24.35
CA GLY A 369 -12.49 -8.01 24.37
C GLY A 369 -12.62 -6.63 23.70
N SER A 370 -11.53 -6.02 23.20
CA SER A 370 -11.58 -4.71 22.53
C SER A 370 -12.28 -4.70 21.15
N GLY A 371 -12.72 -5.87 20.65
CA GLY A 371 -13.45 -6.00 19.39
C GLY A 371 -12.57 -6.28 18.16
N LYS A 372 -11.30 -6.66 18.34
CA LYS A 372 -10.38 -7.01 17.23
C LYS A 372 -10.97 -8.03 16.25
N SER A 373 -11.39 -9.20 16.76
CA SER A 373 -12.01 -10.25 15.93
C SER A 373 -13.37 -9.83 15.39
N THR A 374 -14.11 -8.95 16.08
CA THR A 374 -15.38 -8.38 15.58
C THR A 374 -15.18 -7.63 14.27
N ILE A 375 -14.10 -6.84 14.15
CA ILE A 375 -13.76 -6.14 12.89
C ILE A 375 -13.48 -7.16 11.78
N LEU A 376 -12.67 -8.19 12.04
CA LEU A 376 -12.41 -9.23 11.04
C LEU A 376 -13.69 -9.95 10.60
N HIS A 377 -14.56 -10.34 11.54
CA HIS A 377 -15.82 -11.02 11.25
C HIS A 377 -16.76 -10.16 10.39
N ALA A 378 -16.83 -8.86 10.67
CA ALA A 378 -17.61 -7.92 9.87
C ALA A 378 -17.06 -7.85 8.43
N LEU A 379 -15.76 -7.64 8.27
CA LEU A 379 -15.09 -7.55 6.97
C LEU A 379 -15.22 -8.83 6.15
N ALA A 380 -15.19 -10.00 6.79
CA ALA A 380 -15.40 -11.29 6.12
C ALA A 380 -16.78 -11.39 5.44
N CYS A 381 -17.79 -10.72 6.00
CA CYS A 381 -19.18 -10.82 5.54
C CYS A 381 -19.55 -9.81 4.44
N VAL A 382 -18.77 -8.74 4.28
CA VAL A 382 -19.06 -7.57 3.43
C VAL A 382 -19.12 -7.93 1.95
N TYR A 383 -18.28 -8.86 1.51
CA TYR A 383 -18.15 -9.26 0.11
C TYR A 383 -18.82 -10.61 -0.19
N GLY A 384 -19.30 -10.76 -1.42
CA GLY A 384 -19.65 -12.07 -1.98
C GLY A 384 -18.48 -12.62 -2.79
N PRO A 385 -18.23 -13.95 -2.77
CA PRO A 385 -17.11 -14.52 -3.52
C PRO A 385 -17.28 -14.27 -5.01
N TYR A 386 -16.16 -13.99 -5.68
CA TYR A 386 -16.09 -13.83 -7.14
C TYR A 386 -15.73 -15.17 -7.80
N LYS A 387 -14.67 -15.83 -7.32
CA LYS A 387 -14.21 -17.13 -7.81
C LYS A 387 -13.93 -18.10 -6.66
N LEU A 388 -12.78 -17.93 -6.00
CA LEU A 388 -12.23 -18.90 -5.05
C LEU A 388 -12.44 -18.47 -3.58
N GLY A 389 -13.06 -17.31 -3.35
CA GLY A 389 -13.29 -16.77 -2.01
C GLY A 389 -14.32 -17.55 -1.20
N GLU A 390 -14.30 -17.31 0.11
CA GLU A 390 -15.25 -17.90 1.05
C GLU A 390 -16.55 -17.08 1.10
N ASN A 391 -17.69 -17.76 1.27
CA ASN A 391 -19.01 -17.11 1.30
C ASN A 391 -19.53 -16.90 2.73
N HIS A 392 -18.79 -16.13 3.52
CA HIS A 392 -19.18 -15.85 4.91
C HIS A 392 -20.46 -15.05 5.00
N LYS A 393 -21.29 -15.35 5.99
CA LYS A 393 -22.55 -14.64 6.28
C LYS A 393 -22.49 -14.09 7.69
N PHE A 394 -23.14 -12.95 7.92
CA PHE A 394 -23.19 -12.36 9.26
C PHE A 394 -23.73 -13.34 10.31
N SER A 395 -24.69 -14.19 9.94
CA SER A 395 -25.23 -15.21 10.84
C SER A 395 -24.24 -16.31 11.26
N PHE A 396 -23.04 -16.39 10.67
CA PHE A 396 -22.01 -17.35 11.08
C PHE A 396 -21.18 -16.82 12.27
N PHE A 397 -20.95 -15.51 12.32
CA PHE A 397 -20.16 -14.87 13.38
C PHE A 397 -21.01 -14.09 14.40
N PHE A 398 -22.19 -13.66 13.98
CA PHE A 398 -23.19 -12.90 14.73
C PHE A 398 -24.50 -13.69 14.80
N THR A 399 -24.40 -14.94 15.25
CA THR A 399 -25.55 -15.80 15.52
C THR A 399 -26.36 -15.18 16.67
N PRO A 400 -27.65 -14.86 16.49
CA PRO A 400 -28.47 -14.33 17.58
C PRO A 400 -28.65 -15.38 18.68
N ASN A 401 -28.60 -14.94 19.93
CA ASN A 401 -28.92 -15.75 21.11
C ASN A 401 -29.70 -14.89 22.13
N PRO A 402 -30.22 -15.45 23.23
CA PRO A 402 -30.99 -14.69 24.23
C PRO A 402 -30.27 -13.46 24.80
N ASP A 403 -28.95 -13.53 24.95
CA ASP A 403 -28.12 -12.45 25.50
C ASP A 403 -27.73 -11.41 24.45
N SER A 404 -27.85 -11.74 23.16
CA SER A 404 -27.34 -10.93 22.05
C SER A 404 -28.16 -11.17 20.78
N SER A 405 -29.18 -10.34 20.60
CA SER A 405 -30.00 -10.34 19.37
C SER A 405 -29.31 -9.67 18.18
N TRP A 406 -28.28 -8.87 18.45
CA TRP A 406 -27.59 -7.97 17.50
C TRP A 406 -28.51 -6.90 16.88
N LYS A 407 -29.74 -6.74 17.37
CA LYS A 407 -30.68 -5.72 16.89
C LYS A 407 -30.06 -4.34 17.02
N ASN A 408 -30.26 -3.50 16.00
CA ASN A 408 -29.68 -2.15 15.88
C ASN A 408 -28.16 -2.12 15.63
N SER A 409 -27.49 -3.26 15.44
CA SER A 409 -26.10 -3.24 14.99
C SER A 409 -26.02 -2.58 13.61
N LYS A 410 -25.08 -1.65 13.45
CA LYS A 410 -24.90 -0.89 12.23
C LYS A 410 -23.44 -0.49 12.07
N PHE A 411 -22.95 -0.61 10.84
CA PHE A 411 -21.64 -0.15 10.43
C PHE A 411 -21.65 0.17 8.93
N SER A 412 -20.63 0.89 8.45
CA SER A 412 -20.42 1.16 7.04
C SER A 412 -18.98 0.89 6.65
N ILE A 413 -18.79 0.50 5.38
CA ILE A 413 -17.50 0.28 4.76
C ILE A 413 -17.37 1.20 3.57
N THR A 414 -16.23 1.87 3.48
CA THR A 414 -15.84 2.66 2.32
C THR A 414 -14.70 1.96 1.60
N TYR A 415 -14.85 1.77 0.29
CA TYR A 415 -13.85 1.13 -0.55
C TYR A 415 -13.67 1.88 -1.88
N TRP A 416 -12.45 1.84 -2.39
CA TRP A 416 -12.08 2.29 -3.74
C TRP A 416 -12.33 1.17 -4.74
N ASP A 417 -13.07 1.47 -5.81
CA ASP A 417 -13.23 0.59 -6.97
C ASP A 417 -12.31 1.08 -8.10
N GLU A 418 -11.23 0.35 -8.36
CA GLU A 418 -10.27 0.71 -9.42
C GLU A 418 -10.85 0.58 -10.82
N ASN A 419 -11.84 -0.30 -11.03
CA ASN A 419 -12.45 -0.43 -12.34
C ASN A 419 -13.28 0.81 -12.66
N LEU A 420 -13.99 1.34 -11.67
CA LEU A 420 -14.85 2.52 -11.83
C LEU A 420 -14.13 3.85 -11.50
N GLN A 421 -12.93 3.79 -10.93
CA GLN A 421 -12.15 4.94 -10.47
C GLN A 421 -12.97 5.86 -9.55
N LYS A 422 -13.62 5.25 -8.54
CA LYS A 422 -14.46 5.97 -7.59
C LYS A 422 -14.46 5.32 -6.21
N GLU A 423 -14.72 6.14 -5.21
CA GLU A 423 -15.00 5.71 -3.84
C GLU A 423 -16.47 5.35 -3.67
N ILE A 424 -16.74 4.27 -2.94
CA ILE A 424 -18.09 3.75 -2.68
C ILE A 424 -18.22 3.43 -1.21
N THR A 425 -19.21 4.04 -0.55
CA THR A 425 -19.61 3.72 0.82
C THR A 425 -20.84 2.84 0.83
N ARG A 426 -20.84 1.81 1.68
CA ARG A 426 -21.98 0.92 1.89
C ARG A 426 -22.25 0.68 3.36
N GLU A 427 -23.53 0.82 3.71
CA GLU A 427 -24.04 0.56 5.06
C GLU A 427 -24.51 -0.89 5.21
N TYR A 428 -24.23 -1.48 6.37
CA TYR A 428 -24.68 -2.78 6.81
C TYR A 428 -25.37 -2.65 8.16
N ARG A 429 -26.57 -3.21 8.29
CA ARG A 429 -27.35 -3.13 9.54
C ARG A 429 -28.16 -4.38 9.82
N LYS A 430 -28.34 -4.69 11.10
CA LYS A 430 -29.24 -5.74 11.56
C LYS A 430 -30.61 -5.12 11.89
N ASN A 431 -31.56 -5.31 10.98
CA ASN A 431 -32.97 -5.06 11.25
C ASN A 431 -33.52 -6.13 12.21
N THR A 432 -34.81 -6.05 12.57
CA THR A 432 -35.49 -7.01 13.48
C THR A 432 -35.12 -8.47 13.19
N ASP A 433 -35.23 -8.90 11.92
CA ASP A 433 -35.11 -10.33 11.59
C ASP A 433 -33.85 -10.64 10.78
N ARG A 434 -33.36 -9.70 9.96
CA ARG A 434 -32.28 -9.95 9.00
C ARG A 434 -31.27 -8.82 8.88
N TRP A 435 -30.06 -9.19 8.45
CA TRP A 435 -29.05 -8.24 8.01
C TRP A 435 -29.45 -7.64 6.66
N ALA A 436 -29.19 -6.34 6.49
CA ALA A 436 -29.35 -5.58 5.26
C ALA A 436 -28.00 -4.94 4.87
N PRO A 437 -27.70 -4.76 3.56
CA PRO A 437 -28.49 -5.16 2.39
C PRO A 437 -28.52 -6.69 2.18
N ARG A 438 -29.24 -7.19 1.16
CA ARG A 438 -29.32 -8.64 0.93
C ARG A 438 -27.95 -9.17 0.50
N TYR A 439 -27.67 -10.44 0.80
CA TYR A 439 -26.39 -11.06 0.42
C TYR A 439 -26.12 -11.08 -1.09
N SER A 440 -27.17 -11.03 -1.92
CA SER A 440 -27.09 -10.87 -3.38
C SER A 440 -26.55 -9.51 -3.81
N ASP A 441 -26.73 -8.49 -2.97
CA ASP A 441 -26.36 -7.11 -3.29
C ASP A 441 -24.89 -6.84 -2.96
N ARG A 442 -24.21 -7.76 -2.25
CA ARG A 442 -22.82 -7.60 -1.82
C ARG A 442 -21.88 -7.40 -3.01
N PRO A 443 -20.86 -6.54 -2.89
CA PRO A 443 -19.87 -6.41 -3.94
C PRO A 443 -19.13 -7.74 -4.10
N LYS A 444 -18.76 -8.08 -5.33
CA LYS A 444 -17.94 -9.27 -5.60
C LYS A 444 -16.50 -8.97 -5.21
N ARG A 445 -15.87 -9.84 -4.42
CA ARG A 445 -14.44 -9.83 -4.07
C ARG A 445 -14.14 -11.12 -3.32
N ASP A 446 -13.05 -11.80 -3.64
CA ASP A 446 -12.64 -12.98 -2.88
C ASP A 446 -12.13 -12.56 -1.50
N ALA A 447 -12.76 -13.11 -0.46
CA ALA A 447 -12.41 -12.90 0.94
C ALA A 447 -12.05 -14.24 1.59
N TYR A 448 -11.01 -14.26 2.41
CA TYR A 448 -10.55 -15.44 3.15
C TYR A 448 -10.43 -15.11 4.62
N TYR A 449 -10.97 -15.96 5.49
CA TYR A 449 -10.86 -15.81 6.94
C TYR A 449 -10.10 -16.99 7.55
N ILE A 450 -9.02 -16.68 8.25
CA ILE A 450 -8.16 -17.66 8.91
C ILE A 450 -8.28 -17.49 10.42
N GLY A 451 -9.34 -18.05 11.01
CA GLY A 451 -9.65 -17.93 12.44
C GLY A 451 -8.81 -18.82 13.36
N ILE A 452 -9.01 -18.65 14.68
CA ILE A 452 -8.28 -19.36 15.75
C ILE A 452 -8.44 -20.89 15.65
N GLU A 453 -9.55 -21.40 15.11
CA GLU A 453 -9.79 -22.84 14.88
C GLU A 453 -8.67 -23.54 14.06
N THR A 454 -7.96 -22.76 13.25
CA THR A 454 -6.85 -23.26 12.42
C THR A 454 -5.53 -23.40 13.19
N CYS A 455 -5.49 -22.97 14.45
CA CYS A 455 -4.37 -23.17 15.38
C CYS A 455 -4.39 -24.56 16.02
N ILE A 456 -5.55 -25.22 16.05
CA ILE A 456 -5.68 -26.59 16.58
C ILE A 456 -5.04 -27.57 15.57
N PRO A 457 -4.00 -28.33 15.97
CA PRO A 457 -3.32 -29.30 15.10
C PRO A 457 -4.25 -30.34 14.49
N GLU A 458 -3.94 -30.79 13.27
CA GLU A 458 -4.74 -31.83 12.60
C GLU A 458 -4.86 -33.14 13.39
N ILE A 459 -3.85 -33.50 14.18
CA ILE A 459 -3.87 -34.72 15.01
C ILE A 459 -4.85 -34.61 16.18
N GLU A 460 -5.05 -33.41 16.75
CA GLU A 460 -5.99 -33.20 17.86
C GLU A 460 -7.44 -33.17 17.39
N LYS A 461 -7.67 -32.87 16.11
CA LYS A 461 -8.99 -32.96 15.46
C LYS A 461 -9.34 -34.39 15.03
N GLU A 462 -8.35 -35.28 15.01
CA GLU A 462 -8.52 -36.62 14.50
C GLU A 462 -9.19 -37.52 15.54
N GLN A 463 -10.22 -38.24 15.10
CA GLN A 463 -10.98 -39.15 15.98
C GLN A 463 -10.60 -40.62 15.75
N GLN A 464 -9.92 -40.91 14.64
CA GLN A 464 -9.46 -42.26 14.34
C GLN A 464 -8.29 -42.66 15.27
N THR A 465 -8.47 -43.76 16.01
CA THR A 465 -7.46 -44.31 16.93
C THR A 465 -6.61 -45.43 16.30
N SER A 466 -7.01 -45.93 15.13
CA SER A 466 -6.26 -46.92 14.35
C SER A 466 -5.32 -46.24 13.33
N TYR A 467 -4.39 -47.01 12.76
CA TYR A 467 -3.40 -46.52 11.78
C TYR A 467 -4.07 -45.76 10.61
N ILE A 468 -3.56 -44.56 10.31
CA ILE A 468 -4.07 -43.70 9.24
C ILE A 468 -3.22 -43.90 7.99
N ASP A 469 -3.79 -44.63 7.03
CA ASP A 469 -3.15 -44.84 5.74
C ASP A 469 -3.45 -43.68 4.77
N TYR A 470 -2.42 -43.22 4.05
CA TYR A 470 -2.54 -42.14 3.09
C TYR A 470 -1.59 -42.29 1.89
N ASN A 471 -2.10 -41.90 0.72
CA ASN A 471 -1.31 -41.85 -0.51
C ASN A 471 -0.65 -40.47 -0.65
N THR A 472 0.65 -40.46 -0.93
CA THR A 472 1.42 -39.21 -1.05
C THR A 472 1.53 -38.78 -2.51
N ILE A 473 1.20 -37.52 -2.77
CA ILE A 473 1.33 -36.87 -4.08
C ILE A 473 2.29 -35.68 -3.90
N LEU A 474 3.36 -35.65 -4.68
CA LEU A 474 4.29 -34.53 -4.69
C LEU A 474 3.63 -33.32 -5.37
N ALA A 475 3.72 -32.14 -4.76
CA ALA A 475 3.21 -30.91 -5.33
C ALA A 475 4.31 -30.22 -6.17
N ASP A 476 4.30 -30.48 -7.48
CA ASP A 476 5.34 -30.01 -8.44
C ASP A 476 4.94 -28.72 -9.18
N ASP A 477 4.02 -27.94 -8.64
CA ASP A 477 3.61 -26.67 -9.25
C ASP A 477 4.42 -25.48 -8.69
N LYS A 478 4.50 -24.41 -9.49
CA LYS A 478 5.26 -23.20 -9.13
C LYS A 478 4.77 -22.54 -7.84
N VAL A 479 3.48 -22.68 -7.50
CA VAL A 479 2.90 -22.08 -6.30
C VAL A 479 3.36 -22.85 -5.07
N SER A 480 3.30 -24.18 -5.12
CA SER A 480 3.82 -25.07 -4.07
C SER A 480 5.31 -24.87 -3.81
N CYS A 481 6.12 -24.66 -4.85
CA CYS A 481 7.54 -24.31 -4.71
C CYS A 481 7.75 -22.99 -3.95
N LYS A 482 6.96 -21.95 -4.25
CA LYS A 482 7.04 -20.66 -3.54
C LYS A 482 6.58 -20.77 -2.09
N ILE A 483 5.54 -21.58 -1.82
CA ILE A 483 5.04 -21.84 -0.47
C ILE A 483 6.14 -22.48 0.36
N ILE A 484 6.77 -23.54 -0.14
CA ILE A 484 7.78 -24.29 0.63
C ILE A 484 9.06 -23.48 0.85
N GLU A 485 9.52 -22.72 -0.15
CA GLU A 485 10.65 -21.80 -0.01
C GLU A 485 10.38 -20.73 1.05
N SER A 486 9.18 -20.16 1.05
CA SER A 486 8.76 -19.16 2.04
C SER A 486 8.66 -19.76 3.45
N ALA A 487 8.10 -20.96 3.56
CA ALA A 487 7.97 -21.67 4.83
C ALA A 487 9.35 -22.03 5.41
N ALA A 488 10.28 -22.50 4.58
CA ALA A 488 11.65 -22.80 4.96
C ALA A 488 12.35 -21.58 5.55
N TYR A 489 12.24 -20.43 4.89
CA TYR A 489 12.77 -19.15 5.38
C TYR A 489 12.12 -18.74 6.71
N ILE A 490 10.79 -18.75 6.80
CA ILE A 490 10.05 -18.27 7.98
C ILE A 490 10.32 -19.15 9.20
N LEU A 491 10.26 -20.47 9.04
CA LEU A 491 10.40 -21.45 10.12
C LEU A 491 11.86 -21.85 10.38
N ASN A 492 12.80 -21.39 9.54
CA ASN A 492 14.21 -21.77 9.59
C ASN A 492 14.44 -23.29 9.50
N LYS A 493 13.73 -23.95 8.58
CA LYS A 493 13.77 -25.40 8.35
C LYS A 493 14.25 -25.72 6.94
N ASN A 494 14.89 -26.88 6.79
CA ASN A 494 15.45 -27.38 5.53
C ASN A 494 14.41 -28.09 4.64
N TYR A 495 13.25 -27.46 4.43
CA TYR A 495 12.26 -28.03 3.52
C TYR A 495 12.77 -28.05 2.08
N ASP A 496 12.34 -29.07 1.34
CA ASP A 496 12.65 -29.28 -0.06
C ASP A 496 11.38 -29.25 -0.91
N ASN A 497 10.38 -30.08 -0.56
CA ASN A 497 9.12 -30.17 -1.31
C ASN A 497 7.89 -30.12 -0.42
N LEU A 498 6.81 -29.60 -0.99
CA LEU A 498 5.47 -29.72 -0.45
C LEU A 498 4.82 -31.01 -0.99
N ASN A 499 4.07 -31.70 -0.14
CA ASN A 499 3.34 -32.92 -0.47
C ASN A 499 1.86 -32.76 -0.09
N TYR A 500 1.00 -33.51 -0.78
CA TYR A 500 -0.38 -33.72 -0.40
C TYR A 500 -0.62 -35.20 -0.11
N HIS A 501 -1.09 -35.49 1.10
CA HIS A 501 -1.39 -36.84 1.54
C HIS A 501 -2.91 -37.04 1.51
N LYS A 502 -3.38 -37.88 0.57
CA LYS A 502 -4.81 -38.18 0.43
C LYS A 502 -5.17 -39.40 1.25
N THR A 503 -6.04 -39.18 2.25
CA THR A 503 -6.77 -40.24 2.95
C THR A 503 -8.11 -40.48 2.26
N LYS A 504 -8.90 -41.44 2.75
CA LYS A 504 -10.28 -41.64 2.28
C LYS A 504 -11.22 -40.46 2.58
N LYS A 505 -10.93 -39.65 3.61
CA LYS A 505 -11.83 -38.61 4.14
C LYS A 505 -11.37 -37.18 3.85
N LYS A 506 -10.05 -36.94 3.88
CA LYS A 506 -9.45 -35.62 3.77
C LYS A 506 -8.08 -35.65 3.08
N GLU A 507 -7.69 -34.49 2.55
CA GLU A 507 -6.33 -34.23 2.08
C GLU A 507 -5.55 -33.50 3.17
N LEU A 508 -4.35 -33.98 3.47
CA LEU A 508 -3.44 -33.44 4.48
C LEU A 508 -2.23 -32.82 3.79
N ILE A 509 -1.75 -31.69 4.32
CA ILE A 509 -0.49 -31.09 3.85
C ILE A 509 0.66 -31.92 4.42
N GLY A 510 1.72 -32.09 3.64
CA GLY A 510 2.96 -32.70 4.08
C GLY A 510 4.17 -31.96 3.54
N VAL A 511 5.33 -32.27 4.11
CA VAL A 511 6.60 -31.74 3.66
C VAL A 511 7.61 -32.86 3.51
N HIS A 512 8.56 -32.65 2.61
CA HIS A 512 9.79 -33.42 2.50
C HIS A 512 10.96 -32.48 2.75
N THR A 513 11.95 -32.95 3.50
CA THR A 513 13.14 -32.18 3.89
C THR A 513 14.36 -32.67 3.13
N LYS A 514 15.39 -31.82 3.05
CA LYS A 514 16.66 -32.18 2.39
C LYS A 514 17.39 -33.35 3.06
N ASP A 515 17.13 -33.60 4.34
CA ASP A 515 17.66 -34.76 5.08
C ASP A 515 16.82 -36.03 4.83
N ASN A 516 15.98 -36.01 3.79
CA ASN A 516 15.13 -37.12 3.35
C ASN A 516 14.04 -37.56 4.35
N MET A 517 13.70 -36.73 5.34
CA MET A 517 12.52 -36.94 6.19
C MET A 517 11.25 -36.48 5.47
N ARG A 518 10.19 -37.29 5.56
CA ARG A 518 8.86 -36.99 5.01
C ARG A 518 7.79 -37.18 6.08
N TYR A 519 6.96 -36.16 6.28
CA TYR A 519 5.88 -36.24 7.27
C TYR A 519 4.67 -35.37 6.88
N SER A 520 3.50 -35.77 7.38
CA SER A 520 2.23 -35.08 7.13
C SER A 520 1.90 -34.10 8.26
N SER A 521 0.84 -33.32 8.07
CA SER A 521 0.31 -32.40 9.08
C SER A 521 -0.15 -33.08 10.36
N LEU A 522 -0.32 -34.41 10.36
CA LEU A 522 -0.57 -35.19 11.59
C LEU A 522 0.66 -35.24 12.51
N SER A 523 1.86 -35.03 11.97
CA SER A 523 3.12 -35.02 12.72
C SER A 523 3.81 -33.65 12.73
N MET A 524 3.21 -32.63 12.09
CA MET A 524 3.72 -31.26 12.10
C MET A 524 3.39 -30.54 13.41
N GLY A 525 4.30 -29.67 13.86
CA GLY A 525 4.00 -28.75 14.94
C GLY A 525 2.88 -27.76 14.58
N ALA A 526 2.12 -27.31 15.57
CA ALA A 526 0.96 -26.41 15.38
C ALA A 526 1.33 -25.10 14.64
N GLY A 527 2.44 -24.47 15.03
CA GLY A 527 2.94 -23.26 14.36
C GLY A 527 3.39 -23.49 12.92
N GLU A 528 3.92 -24.67 12.59
CA GLU A 528 4.29 -25.05 11.22
C GLU A 528 3.05 -25.19 10.33
N GLN A 529 2.00 -25.84 10.84
CA GLN A 529 0.71 -25.96 10.15
C GLN A 529 0.08 -24.57 9.93
N ARG A 530 0.13 -23.69 10.94
CA ARG A 530 -0.37 -22.31 10.86
C ARG A 530 0.32 -21.54 9.73
N VAL A 531 1.65 -21.54 9.69
CA VAL A 531 2.43 -20.83 8.65
C VAL A 531 2.12 -21.39 7.26
N LEU A 532 2.10 -22.71 7.09
CA LEU A 532 1.78 -23.33 5.80
C LEU A 532 0.35 -23.00 5.34
N LYS A 533 -0.63 -22.96 6.26
CA LYS A 533 -2.00 -22.57 5.94
C LYS A 533 -2.08 -21.11 5.48
N ILE A 534 -1.45 -20.19 6.21
CA ILE A 534 -1.40 -18.76 5.85
C ILE A 534 -0.75 -18.59 4.47
N LEU A 535 0.43 -19.19 4.25
CA LEU A 535 1.15 -19.10 2.99
C LEU A 535 0.34 -19.71 1.84
N LYS A 536 -0.28 -20.88 2.03
CA LYS A 536 -1.15 -21.50 1.03
C LYS A 536 -2.25 -20.51 0.63
N THR A 537 -3.01 -19.97 1.59
CA THR A 537 -4.08 -19.00 1.32
C THR A 537 -3.56 -17.78 0.55
N VAL A 538 -2.46 -17.17 0.98
CA VAL A 538 -1.94 -15.93 0.38
C VAL A 538 -1.39 -16.17 -1.04
N TYR A 539 -0.73 -17.30 -1.27
CA TYR A 539 -0.21 -17.65 -2.59
C TYR A 539 -1.31 -18.08 -3.56
N THR A 540 -2.38 -18.75 -3.10
CA THR A 540 -3.49 -19.19 -3.95
C THR A 540 -4.58 -18.14 -4.15
N ALA A 541 -4.74 -17.18 -3.24
CA ALA A 541 -5.75 -16.13 -3.36
C ALA A 541 -5.61 -15.35 -4.66
N ASN A 542 -6.69 -14.92 -5.29
CA ASN A 542 -6.57 -14.08 -6.48
C ASN A 542 -6.05 -12.68 -6.11
N ALA A 543 -5.57 -11.90 -7.08
CA ALA A 543 -5.14 -10.52 -6.81
C ALA A 543 -6.28 -9.68 -6.23
N TYR A 544 -6.02 -8.60 -5.51
CA TYR A 544 -7.08 -7.79 -4.87
C TYR A 544 -7.92 -8.50 -3.82
N SER A 545 -7.69 -9.78 -3.49
CA SER A 545 -8.39 -10.44 -2.39
C SER A 545 -8.14 -9.77 -1.04
N VAL A 546 -9.10 -9.95 -0.12
CA VAL A 546 -8.92 -9.62 1.29
C VAL A 546 -8.65 -10.90 2.09
N ILE A 547 -7.61 -10.88 2.91
CA ILE A 547 -7.22 -12.00 3.76
C ILE A 547 -7.25 -11.51 5.20
N LEU A 548 -8.04 -12.19 6.02
CA LEU A 548 -8.32 -11.83 7.40
C LEU A 548 -7.71 -12.92 8.29
N ILE A 549 -6.75 -12.57 9.13
CA ILE A 549 -6.01 -13.55 9.96
C ILE A 549 -6.23 -13.21 11.43
N ASP A 550 -6.94 -14.07 12.15
CA ASP A 550 -7.08 -13.90 13.59
C ASP A 550 -5.86 -14.49 14.31
N GLU A 551 -5.31 -13.78 15.27
CA GLU A 551 -4.17 -14.16 16.11
C GLU A 551 -2.98 -14.67 15.28
N ILE A 552 -2.37 -13.78 14.48
CA ILE A 552 -1.31 -14.15 13.54
C ILE A 552 -0.07 -14.74 14.24
N ASP A 553 0.21 -14.31 15.47
CA ASP A 553 1.38 -14.67 16.27
C ASP A 553 1.16 -15.90 17.17
N LEU A 554 -0.08 -16.37 17.30
CA LEU A 554 -0.39 -17.53 18.12
C LEU A 554 0.38 -18.76 17.61
N LEU A 555 1.13 -19.40 18.52
CA LEU A 555 2.02 -20.55 18.28
C LEU A 555 3.30 -20.24 17.49
N LEU A 556 3.62 -18.97 17.21
CA LEU A 556 4.83 -18.58 16.48
C LEU A 556 5.88 -17.96 17.40
N HIS A 557 7.13 -18.38 17.21
CA HIS A 557 8.26 -17.69 17.83
C HIS A 557 8.48 -16.32 17.18
N VAL A 558 9.00 -15.35 17.95
CA VAL A 558 9.21 -13.95 17.53
C VAL A 558 9.93 -13.82 16.19
N LEU A 559 10.99 -14.60 15.96
CA LEU A 559 11.73 -14.56 14.68
C LEU A 559 10.88 -15.02 13.49
N ALA A 560 10.04 -16.04 13.67
CA ALA A 560 9.15 -16.53 12.62
C ALA A 560 8.06 -15.49 12.29
N LEU A 561 7.48 -14.85 13.31
CA LEU A 561 6.53 -13.75 13.12
C LEU A 561 7.12 -12.62 12.27
N LYS A 562 8.32 -12.15 12.62
CA LYS A 562 9.04 -11.10 11.86
C LYS A 562 9.24 -11.48 10.39
N ARG A 563 9.68 -12.72 10.14
CA ARG A 563 9.91 -13.22 8.77
C ARG A 563 8.60 -13.37 8.01
N LEU A 564 7.52 -13.81 8.68
CA LEU A 564 6.19 -13.93 8.11
C LEU A 564 5.64 -12.57 7.68
N ILE A 565 5.67 -11.56 8.55
CA ILE A 565 5.18 -10.20 8.23
C ILE A 565 5.88 -9.63 6.99
N LYS A 566 7.22 -9.72 6.94
CA LYS A 566 8.00 -9.27 5.76
C LYS A 566 7.53 -9.98 4.49
N LYS A 567 7.38 -11.31 4.55
CA LYS A 567 6.97 -12.10 3.38
C LYS A 567 5.53 -11.81 2.95
N LEU A 568 4.62 -11.61 3.90
CA LEU A 568 3.25 -11.22 3.62
C LEU A 568 3.19 -9.85 2.93
N SER A 569 4.01 -8.89 3.36
CA SER A 569 4.13 -7.58 2.73
C SER A 569 4.55 -7.68 1.25
N ASP A 570 5.61 -8.46 0.96
CA ASP A 570 6.08 -8.69 -0.41
C ASP A 570 4.98 -9.24 -1.33
N ILE A 571 4.21 -10.22 -0.83
CA ILE A 571 3.16 -10.86 -1.63
C ILE A 571 1.95 -9.92 -1.78
N ALA A 572 1.60 -9.20 -0.71
CA ALA A 572 0.48 -8.28 -0.71
C ALA A 572 0.68 -7.14 -1.70
N ILE A 573 1.90 -6.59 -1.82
CA ILE A 573 2.24 -5.59 -2.82
C ILE A 573 2.13 -6.17 -4.24
N LYS A 574 2.72 -7.35 -4.49
CA LYS A 574 2.74 -7.98 -5.83
C LYS A 574 1.34 -8.33 -6.36
N LYS A 575 0.42 -8.70 -5.48
CA LYS A 575 -0.93 -9.17 -5.83
C LYS A 575 -2.02 -8.17 -5.41
N ASN A 576 -1.67 -6.98 -4.94
CA ASN A 576 -2.60 -6.00 -4.35
C ASN A 576 -3.54 -6.59 -3.29
N LEU A 577 -3.05 -7.52 -2.47
CA LEU A 577 -3.86 -8.10 -1.40
C LEU A 577 -4.02 -7.08 -0.27
N GLN A 578 -5.18 -7.12 0.41
CA GLN A 578 -5.34 -6.51 1.72
C GLN A 578 -5.31 -7.60 2.77
N ILE A 579 -4.26 -7.62 3.58
CA ILE A 579 -4.07 -8.57 4.67
C ILE A 579 -4.31 -7.82 5.97
N ILE A 580 -5.40 -8.14 6.65
CA ILE A 580 -5.76 -7.53 7.93
C ILE A 580 -5.68 -8.62 8.98
N PHE A 581 -4.91 -8.40 10.03
CA PHE A 581 -4.68 -9.41 11.04
C PHE A 581 -4.75 -8.84 12.44
N THR A 582 -5.11 -9.69 13.41
CA THR A 582 -5.09 -9.36 14.83
C THR A 582 -3.81 -9.92 15.46
N THR A 583 -3.28 -9.19 16.44
CA THR A 583 -2.07 -9.59 17.16
C THR A 583 -1.97 -8.92 18.53
N HIS A 584 -1.36 -9.62 19.49
CA HIS A 584 -0.92 -9.06 20.76
C HIS A 584 0.57 -8.75 20.79
N SER A 585 1.31 -9.10 19.73
CA SER A 585 2.76 -8.98 19.72
C SER A 585 3.23 -7.54 19.50
N MET A 586 3.91 -6.99 20.51
CA MET A 586 4.59 -5.68 20.43
C MET A 586 5.71 -5.64 19.39
N GLU A 587 6.17 -6.79 18.92
CA GLU A 587 7.19 -6.87 17.87
C GLU A 587 6.71 -6.32 16.53
N VAL A 588 5.39 -6.25 16.31
CA VAL A 588 4.79 -5.63 15.12
C VAL A 588 5.07 -4.13 15.05
N ARG A 589 5.30 -3.46 16.20
CA ARG A 589 5.70 -2.03 16.26
C ARG A 589 6.93 -1.72 15.41
N LYS A 590 7.84 -2.68 15.24
CA LYS A 590 9.09 -2.52 14.47
C LYS A 590 8.85 -2.47 12.95
N PHE A 591 7.61 -2.66 12.50
CA PHE A 591 7.23 -2.71 11.08
C PHE A 591 6.22 -1.61 10.69
N GLN A 592 6.17 -0.50 11.43
CA GLN A 592 5.27 0.64 11.14
C GLN A 592 5.47 1.23 9.74
N ASP A 593 6.63 1.02 9.12
CA ASP A 593 6.95 1.41 7.76
C ASP A 593 6.15 0.62 6.71
N ILE A 594 5.90 -0.67 6.96
CA ILE A 594 5.20 -1.58 6.02
C ILE A 594 3.82 -2.06 6.48
N VAL A 595 3.52 -1.97 7.78
CA VAL A 595 2.23 -2.36 8.40
C VAL A 595 1.54 -1.11 8.96
N ASP A 596 0.26 -0.98 8.68
CA ASP A 596 -0.62 0.01 9.30
C ASP A 596 -1.08 -0.51 10.68
N ILE A 597 -0.80 0.20 11.76
CA ILE A 597 -1.12 -0.26 13.13
C ILE A 597 -2.38 0.45 13.60
N ARG A 598 -3.37 -0.31 14.08
CA ARG A 598 -4.62 0.20 14.64
C ARG A 598 -4.84 -0.42 16.02
N TYR A 599 -4.55 0.33 17.08
CA TYR A 599 -4.80 -0.11 18.45
C TYR A 599 -6.20 0.30 18.88
N LEU A 600 -7.00 -0.67 19.32
CA LEU A 600 -8.37 -0.49 19.78
C LEU A 600 -8.42 -0.36 21.30
N ASP A 601 -8.96 0.76 21.75
CA ASP A 601 -9.16 1.09 23.16
C ASP A 601 -10.65 1.32 23.46
N PRO A 602 -11.33 0.35 24.10
CA PRO A 602 -12.75 0.44 24.38
C PRO A 602 -13.02 1.34 25.60
N LEU A 603 -13.55 2.54 25.37
CA LEU A 603 -14.10 3.42 26.42
C LEU A 603 -15.62 3.19 26.59
N GLU A 604 -16.22 3.78 27.62
CA GLU A 604 -17.64 3.59 27.95
C GLU A 604 -18.58 3.89 26.77
N GLU A 605 -18.38 5.02 26.09
CA GLU A 605 -19.26 5.52 25.02
C GLU A 605 -18.66 5.38 23.60
N LYS A 606 -17.35 5.11 23.49
CA LYS A 606 -16.65 5.08 22.20
C LYS A 606 -15.47 4.11 22.24
N THR A 607 -15.22 3.41 21.13
CA THR A 607 -13.96 2.69 20.94
C THR A 607 -12.98 3.60 20.20
N MET A 608 -11.93 4.04 20.90
CA MET A 608 -10.86 4.84 20.32
C MET A 608 -9.93 3.96 19.48
N VAL A 609 -9.40 4.55 18.40
CA VAL A 609 -8.46 3.88 17.50
C VAL A 609 -7.21 4.74 17.40
N TYR A 610 -6.10 4.21 17.91
CA TYR A 610 -4.79 4.86 17.79
C TYR A 610 -4.04 4.27 16.59
N ASP A 611 -3.43 5.13 15.79
CA ASP A 611 -2.62 4.77 14.62
C ASP A 611 -1.17 4.41 14.98
N LYS A 612 -0.81 4.55 16.27
CA LYS A 612 0.52 4.28 16.82
C LYS A 612 0.40 3.68 18.22
N ILE A 613 1.46 2.98 18.62
CA ILE A 613 1.61 2.43 19.98
C ILE A 613 2.44 3.41 20.80
N ASN A 614 1.78 4.15 21.69
CA ASN A 614 2.42 5.07 22.64
C ASN A 614 2.81 4.33 23.94
N GLN A 615 3.42 5.04 24.89
CA GLN A 615 3.88 4.43 26.15
C GLN A 615 2.75 3.94 27.05
N ASP A 616 1.61 4.63 27.03
CA ASP A 616 0.44 4.22 27.83
C ASP A 616 -0.09 2.86 27.35
N ILE A 617 -0.15 2.64 26.03
CA ILE A 617 -0.51 1.35 25.44
C ILE A 617 0.54 0.27 25.78
N VAL A 618 1.83 0.60 25.80
CA VAL A 618 2.89 -0.36 26.21
C VAL A 618 2.66 -0.81 27.66
N TYR A 619 2.35 0.15 28.54
CA TYR A 619 2.08 -0.12 29.94
C TYR A 619 0.83 -0.99 30.12
N GLU A 620 -0.28 -0.68 29.43
CA GLU A 620 -1.49 -1.50 29.46
C GLU A 620 -1.27 -2.94 29.00
N LEU A 621 -0.37 -3.15 28.04
CA LEU A 621 -0.13 -4.48 27.45
C LEU A 621 0.88 -5.33 28.22
N SER A 622 1.80 -4.71 28.95
CA SER A 622 2.95 -5.42 29.55
C SER A 622 3.12 -5.20 31.06
N GLU A 623 2.41 -4.23 31.65
CA GLU A 623 2.66 -3.69 32.99
C GLU A 623 4.12 -3.20 33.20
N ASP A 624 4.93 -3.18 32.15
CA ASP A 624 6.36 -2.91 32.20
C ASP A 624 6.59 -1.45 31.81
N VAL A 625 7.01 -0.62 32.77
CA VAL A 625 7.41 0.76 32.53
C VAL A 625 8.83 0.74 31.99
N ASN A 626 8.97 0.47 30.69
CA ASN A 626 10.28 0.49 30.06
C ASN A 626 10.80 1.94 29.99
N LYS A 627 11.64 2.30 30.97
CA LYS A 627 12.35 3.58 31.02
C LYS A 627 13.50 3.57 30.01
N ILE A 628 13.20 4.04 28.80
CA ILE A 628 14.10 4.00 27.63
C ILE A 628 15.31 4.93 27.84
N ILE A 629 15.11 6.10 28.44
CA ILE A 629 16.16 7.09 28.69
C ILE A 629 16.87 6.77 30.00
N ARG A 630 18.20 6.66 29.99
CA ARG A 630 19.01 6.47 31.20
C ARG A 630 19.93 7.65 31.44
N ILE A 631 19.82 8.25 32.62
CA ILE A 631 20.66 9.37 33.05
C ILE A 631 21.45 8.95 34.28
N TYR A 632 22.77 9.00 34.20
CA TYR A 632 23.65 8.75 35.32
C TYR A 632 24.02 10.08 35.98
N VAL A 633 23.90 10.14 37.31
CA VAL A 633 24.12 11.36 38.10
C VAL A 633 24.98 11.06 39.32
N GLU A 634 25.64 12.06 39.86
CA GLU A 634 26.58 11.85 40.97
C GLU A 634 25.87 11.44 42.26
N ASP A 635 24.88 12.22 42.67
CA ASP A 635 24.25 12.11 43.97
C ASP A 635 22.72 12.27 43.90
N ILE A 636 22.11 12.40 45.07
CA ILE A 636 20.66 12.53 45.22
C ILE A 636 20.15 13.92 44.79
N LEU A 637 20.97 14.97 44.93
CA LEU A 637 20.61 16.32 44.52
C LEU A 637 20.46 16.41 43.00
N ALA A 638 21.44 15.89 42.27
CA ALA A 638 21.39 15.80 40.81
C ALA A 638 20.25 14.89 40.33
N GLU A 639 19.96 13.80 41.05
CA GLU A 639 18.80 12.94 40.78
C GLU A 639 17.48 13.72 40.88
N THR A 640 17.29 14.50 41.94
CA THR A 640 16.09 15.32 42.12
C THR A 640 15.96 16.37 41.01
N ILE A 641 17.05 17.03 40.62
CA ILE A 641 17.06 18.02 39.52
C ILE A 641 16.58 17.38 38.21
N VAL A 642 17.15 16.23 37.83
CA VAL A 642 16.76 15.52 36.60
C VAL A 642 15.28 15.12 36.64
N ASN A 643 14.77 14.66 37.79
CA ASN A 643 13.37 14.27 37.93
C ASN A 643 12.40 15.46 37.78
N VAL A 644 12.73 16.62 38.35
CA VAL A 644 11.93 17.85 38.20
C VAL A 644 11.94 18.34 36.75
N VAL A 645 13.10 18.36 36.09
CA VAL A 645 13.20 18.72 34.66
C VAL A 645 12.37 17.76 33.80
N ALA A 646 12.53 16.45 33.97
CA ALA A 646 11.76 15.45 33.24
C ALA A 646 10.24 15.56 33.50
N GLY A 647 9.86 15.90 34.73
CA GLY A 647 8.47 16.15 35.14
C GLY A 647 7.86 17.36 34.42
N SER A 648 8.59 18.48 34.37
CA SER A 648 8.16 19.69 33.66
C SER A 648 7.94 19.45 32.15
N LEU A 649 8.66 18.49 31.56
CA LEU A 649 8.53 18.09 30.16
C LEU A 649 7.48 16.98 29.93
N GLY A 650 6.89 16.41 30.99
CA GLY A 650 5.90 15.34 30.91
C GLY A 650 6.48 13.96 30.55
N ILE A 651 7.79 13.75 30.70
CA ILE A 651 8.50 12.52 30.24
C ILE A 651 9.07 11.66 31.37
N SER A 652 8.71 11.91 32.64
CA SER A 652 9.23 11.15 33.80
C SER A 652 9.08 9.63 33.67
N ARG A 653 8.05 9.15 32.96
CA ARG A 653 7.81 7.72 32.71
C ARG A 653 8.87 7.08 31.81
N ALA A 654 9.54 7.87 30.98
CA ALA A 654 10.58 7.42 30.06
C ALA A 654 11.99 7.47 30.67
N VAL A 655 12.18 8.19 31.78
CA VAL A 655 13.51 8.49 32.35
C VAL A 655 13.81 7.61 33.57
N LYS A 656 14.96 6.94 33.53
CA LYS A 656 15.59 6.25 34.66
C LYS A 656 16.85 7.00 35.07
N VAL A 657 16.87 7.46 36.32
CA VAL A 657 18.07 8.07 36.91
C VAL A 657 18.85 7.01 37.69
N VAL A 658 20.18 7.04 37.62
CA VAL A 658 21.07 6.10 38.30
C VAL A 658 22.21 6.86 38.96
N LYS A 659 22.37 6.72 40.27
CA LYS A 659 23.48 7.33 41.02
C LYS A 659 24.78 6.58 40.82
N ILE A 660 25.86 7.31 40.56
CA ILE A 660 27.22 6.77 40.35
C ILE A 660 28.21 7.18 41.44
N GLY A 661 27.82 8.07 42.36
CA GLY A 661 28.73 8.65 43.34
C GLY A 661 29.62 9.70 42.70
N SER A 662 30.93 9.67 42.95
CA SER A 662 31.83 10.74 42.49
C SER A 662 31.88 10.91 40.95
N ALA A 663 32.14 12.14 40.49
CA ALA A 663 32.45 12.49 39.11
C ALA A 663 33.50 11.59 38.45
N SER A 664 34.47 11.05 39.21
CA SER A 664 35.49 10.15 38.64
C SER A 664 34.90 8.87 38.03
N ASN A 665 33.81 8.35 38.60
CA ASN A 665 33.11 7.17 38.11
C ASN A 665 32.38 7.45 36.78
N ALA A 666 32.04 8.71 36.50
CA ALA A 666 31.38 9.13 35.27
C ALA A 666 32.25 8.83 34.05
N PHE A 667 33.55 9.18 34.14
CA PHE A 667 34.50 8.97 33.05
C PHE A 667 34.79 7.48 32.83
N VAL A 668 34.89 6.69 33.91
CA VAL A 668 35.06 5.24 33.82
C VAL A 668 33.84 4.58 33.16
N LEU A 669 32.63 5.01 33.53
CA LEU A 669 31.39 4.53 32.91
C LEU A 669 31.31 4.89 31.43
N ALA A 670 31.60 6.15 31.07
CA ALA A 670 31.63 6.60 29.68
C ALA A 670 32.62 5.78 28.84
N ALA A 671 33.85 5.59 29.34
CA ALA A 671 34.86 4.76 28.69
C ALA A 671 34.40 3.31 28.51
N SER A 672 33.78 2.72 29.55
CA SER A 672 33.25 1.35 29.53
C SER A 672 32.18 1.16 28.45
N LEU A 673 31.20 2.07 28.37
CA LEU A 673 30.10 2.00 27.39
C LEU A 673 30.62 2.01 25.94
N ILE A 674 31.60 2.88 25.66
CA ILE A 674 32.22 2.97 24.33
C ILE A 674 33.06 1.73 24.01
N LEU A 675 33.84 1.21 24.96
CA LEU A 675 34.65 0.01 24.77
C LEU A 675 33.79 -1.24 24.50
N GLN A 676 32.63 -1.34 25.14
CA GLN A 676 31.68 -2.43 24.93
C GLN A 676 30.89 -2.31 23.61
N LYS A 677 31.01 -1.17 22.90
CA LYS A 677 30.21 -0.83 21.71
C LYS A 677 28.70 -0.88 22.00
N GLU A 678 28.32 -0.49 23.21
CA GLU A 678 26.91 -0.37 23.60
C GLU A 678 26.23 0.73 22.78
N ASN A 679 24.92 0.60 22.58
CA ASN A 679 24.14 1.67 21.96
C ASN A 679 23.92 2.78 23.00
N THR A 680 24.68 3.86 22.90
CA THR A 680 24.67 4.97 23.85
C THR A 680 23.73 6.11 23.47
N ARG A 681 22.87 5.92 22.47
CA ARG A 681 21.97 6.97 21.96
C ARG A 681 21.10 7.57 23.06
N ASP A 682 20.49 6.73 23.89
CA ASP A 682 19.51 7.14 24.91
C ASP A 682 20.14 7.20 26.31
N ILE A 683 21.48 7.33 26.38
CA ILE A 683 22.25 7.38 27.62
C ILE A 683 22.91 8.76 27.77
N LEU A 684 22.77 9.34 28.96
CA LEU A 684 23.44 10.58 29.35
C LEU A 684 24.14 10.41 30.69
N ILE A 685 25.30 11.05 30.85
CA ILE A 685 25.97 11.18 32.14
C ILE A 685 26.02 12.67 32.48
N LEU A 686 25.42 13.05 33.61
CA LEU A 686 25.28 14.43 34.05
C LEU A 686 26.15 14.66 35.29
N LEU A 687 27.11 15.57 35.17
CA LEU A 687 27.92 16.07 36.28
C LEU A 687 27.25 17.27 36.95
N ASP A 688 27.57 17.52 38.21
CA ASP A 688 27.09 18.68 38.97
C ASP A 688 27.73 20.01 38.53
N GLY A 689 28.85 19.96 37.83
CA GLY A 689 29.54 21.10 37.22
C GLY A 689 30.49 21.85 38.16
N ASP A 690 30.84 21.31 39.33
CA ASP A 690 31.68 22.00 40.30
C ASP A 690 33.19 21.84 40.00
N VAL A 691 33.63 20.62 39.67
CA VAL A 691 35.02 20.19 39.42
C VAL A 691 35.38 20.24 37.94
N TYR A 692 34.52 19.73 37.05
CA TYR A 692 34.78 19.66 35.61
C TYR A 692 33.84 20.62 34.88
N ARG A 693 34.38 21.73 34.37
CA ARG A 693 33.58 22.84 33.82
C ARG A 693 33.73 23.01 32.32
N SER A 694 34.88 22.64 31.76
CA SER A 694 35.17 22.81 30.33
C SER A 694 35.23 21.48 29.57
N GLN A 695 35.02 21.53 28.25
CA GLN A 695 35.17 20.36 27.38
C GLN A 695 36.61 19.82 27.37
N GLY A 696 37.62 20.69 27.50
CA GLY A 696 39.02 20.28 27.60
C GLY A 696 39.28 19.40 28.83
N GLU A 697 38.80 19.83 29.99
CA GLU A 697 38.93 19.07 31.24
C GLU A 697 38.24 17.72 31.18
N LYS A 698 37.06 17.64 30.54
CA LYS A 698 36.35 16.37 30.32
C LYS A 698 37.14 15.43 29.41
N LEU A 699 37.69 15.94 28.31
CA LEU A 699 38.53 15.15 27.40
C LEU A 699 39.78 14.61 28.11
N ASP A 700 40.44 15.44 28.92
CA ASP A 700 41.62 15.04 29.68
C ASP A 700 41.27 14.02 30.76
N ALA A 701 40.11 14.14 31.40
CA ALA A 701 39.60 13.15 32.34
C ALA A 701 39.29 11.80 31.66
N VAL A 702 38.69 11.80 30.47
CA VAL A 702 38.48 10.58 29.67
C VAL A 702 39.82 9.96 29.28
N LYS A 703 40.80 10.74 28.82
CA LYS A 703 42.13 10.23 28.43
C LYS A 703 42.89 9.58 29.58
N ARG A 704 42.64 9.99 30.83
CA ARG A 704 43.24 9.35 32.02
C ARG A 704 42.72 7.94 32.25
N VAL A 705 41.47 7.66 31.90
CA VAL A 705 40.82 6.35 32.14
C VAL A 705 40.77 5.47 30.89
N LEU A 706 40.77 6.08 29.71
CA LEU A 706 40.75 5.42 28.41
C LEU A 706 42.07 5.69 27.70
N SER A 707 42.99 4.72 27.76
CA SER A 707 44.30 4.78 27.09
C SER A 707 44.37 3.79 25.93
N GLY A 708 45.09 4.15 24.86
CA GLY A 708 45.24 3.29 23.68
C GLY A 708 46.10 3.91 22.59
N THR A 709 46.61 3.08 21.70
CA THR A 709 47.44 3.48 20.54
C THR A 709 46.78 3.11 19.20
N GLU A 710 45.53 2.65 19.24
CA GLU A 710 44.75 2.27 18.06
C GLU A 710 44.37 3.48 17.21
N LYS A 711 44.17 3.27 15.90
CA LYS A 711 43.87 4.36 14.96
C LYS A 711 42.55 5.10 15.27
N ASP A 712 41.58 4.44 15.89
CA ASP A 712 40.27 4.98 16.28
C ASP A 712 40.23 5.44 17.74
N HIS A 713 41.38 5.53 18.43
CA HIS A 713 41.42 5.86 19.84
C HIS A 713 40.85 7.25 20.15
N GLU A 714 41.22 8.24 19.34
CA GLU A 714 40.76 9.62 19.52
C GLU A 714 39.25 9.76 19.27
N ASP A 715 38.70 8.98 18.33
CA ASP A 715 37.25 8.88 18.11
C ASP A 715 36.54 8.31 19.35
N LYS A 716 37.07 7.24 19.95
CA LYS A 716 36.51 6.65 21.19
C LYS A 716 36.53 7.65 22.35
N VAL A 717 37.59 8.42 22.50
CA VAL A 717 37.70 9.49 23.53
C VAL A 717 36.64 10.56 23.31
N ASN A 718 36.49 11.03 22.06
CA ASN A 718 35.48 12.04 21.70
C ASN A 718 34.06 11.53 21.92
N MET A 719 33.78 10.27 21.55
CA MET A 719 32.47 9.65 21.79
C MET A 719 32.16 9.53 23.28
N ALA A 720 33.13 9.13 24.12
CA ALA A 720 32.94 9.03 25.56
C ALA A 720 32.70 10.41 26.20
N ALA A 721 33.48 11.43 25.82
CA ALA A 721 33.29 12.80 26.30
C ALA A 721 31.93 13.38 25.86
N ALA A 722 31.45 13.02 24.66
CA ALA A 722 30.16 13.47 24.15
C ALA A 722 28.95 12.98 24.97
N LEU A 723 29.08 11.87 25.70
CA LEU A 723 28.06 11.35 26.63
C LEU A 723 27.93 12.17 27.91
N ILE A 724 28.93 13.02 28.21
CA ILE A 724 29.02 13.76 29.46
C ILE A 724 28.51 15.20 29.26
N ARG A 725 27.50 15.56 30.03
CA ARG A 725 26.97 16.92 30.19
C ARG A 725 27.11 17.37 31.64
N GLN A 726 26.86 18.63 31.93
CA GLN A 726 26.96 19.18 33.28
C GLN A 726 25.84 20.16 33.59
N LEU A 727 25.57 20.38 34.87
CA LEU A 727 24.83 21.55 35.33
C LEU A 727 25.71 22.80 35.26
N ILE A 728 25.11 23.96 34.98
CA ILE A 728 25.85 25.19 34.69
C ILE A 728 25.96 26.06 35.96
N LEU A 729 27.12 26.04 36.61
CA LEU A 729 27.37 26.82 37.83
C LEU A 729 28.19 28.10 37.58
N PRO A 730 27.92 29.18 38.34
CA PRO A 730 28.81 30.35 38.40
C PRO A 730 30.23 29.98 38.87
N GLU A 731 31.23 30.82 38.55
CA GLU A 731 32.61 30.59 38.97
C GLU A 731 32.73 30.49 40.51
N LYS A 732 33.39 29.43 40.98
CA LYS A 732 33.68 29.17 42.41
C LYS A 732 32.47 28.99 43.31
N THR A 733 31.33 28.56 42.77
CA THR A 733 30.14 28.20 43.54
C THR A 733 29.93 26.68 43.51
N GLU A 734 29.58 26.09 44.65
CA GLU A 734 29.13 24.69 44.76
C GLU A 734 27.61 24.56 44.44
N PRO A 735 27.14 23.37 44.00
CA PRO A 735 25.74 23.15 43.62
C PRO A 735 24.74 23.48 44.73
N GLU A 736 24.99 23.02 45.96
CA GLU A 736 24.10 23.23 47.12
C GLU A 736 23.99 24.70 47.48
N LYS A 737 25.11 25.43 47.38
CA LYS A 737 25.13 26.86 47.64
C LYS A 737 24.35 27.61 46.57
N HIS A 738 24.55 27.28 45.30
CA HIS A 738 23.83 27.91 44.20
C HIS A 738 22.30 27.74 44.34
N ILE A 739 21.85 26.54 44.67
CA ILE A 739 20.42 26.24 44.90
C ILE A 739 19.90 26.95 46.15
N PHE A 740 20.67 26.95 47.24
CA PHE A 740 20.31 27.67 48.46
C PHE A 740 20.15 29.18 48.21
N ASP A 741 21.02 29.78 47.41
CA ASP A 741 20.95 31.20 47.06
C ASP A 741 19.70 31.53 46.24
N MET A 742 19.33 30.67 45.28
CA MET A 742 18.04 30.80 44.59
C MET A 742 16.86 30.66 45.57
N LEU A 743 16.92 29.71 46.51
CA LEU A 743 15.85 29.45 47.46
C LEU A 743 15.58 30.63 48.41
N ILE A 744 16.61 31.33 48.91
CA ILE A 744 16.43 32.47 49.84
C ILE A 744 15.89 33.72 49.14
N GLU A 745 16.17 33.87 47.84
CA GLU A 745 15.70 34.96 46.98
C GLU A 745 14.22 34.82 46.58
N MET A 746 13.66 33.60 46.61
CA MET A 746 12.25 33.35 46.32
C MET A 746 11.30 34.18 47.20
N GLN A 747 10.35 34.90 46.62
CA GLN A 747 9.29 35.63 47.35
C GLN A 747 8.16 34.72 47.86
N ASP A 748 8.48 33.55 48.41
CA ASP A 748 7.51 32.58 48.90
C ASP A 748 7.35 32.62 50.43
N ASN A 749 6.14 32.33 50.91
CA ASN A 749 5.76 32.21 52.32
C ASN A 749 5.92 30.79 52.88
N GLU A 750 6.35 29.84 52.06
CA GLU A 750 6.74 28.47 52.39
C GLU A 750 7.66 28.40 53.63
N GLU A 751 7.41 27.41 54.49
CA GLU A 751 8.15 27.20 55.74
C GLU A 751 9.66 27.00 55.48
N ILE A 752 9.99 26.25 54.43
CA ILE A 752 11.37 25.93 54.06
C ILE A 752 12.18 27.17 53.68
N VAL A 753 11.57 28.13 52.98
CA VAL A 753 12.20 29.41 52.63
C VAL A 753 12.46 30.26 53.88
N LYS A 754 11.51 30.27 54.83
CA LYS A 754 11.67 30.96 56.12
C LYS A 754 12.79 30.35 56.96
N VAL A 755 12.93 29.02 56.95
CA VAL A 755 14.02 28.31 57.65
C VAL A 755 15.37 28.60 56.98
N ALA A 756 15.42 28.58 55.64
CA ALA A 756 16.62 28.88 54.87
C ALA A 756 17.14 30.29 55.15
N ARG A 757 16.27 31.30 55.18
CA ARG A 757 16.66 32.70 55.49
C ARG A 757 17.28 32.89 56.89
N LYS A 758 17.05 31.98 57.83
CA LYS A 758 17.65 32.03 59.17
C LYS A 758 19.07 31.44 59.21
N GLN A 759 19.51 30.77 58.16
CA GLN A 759 20.85 30.18 58.05
C GLN A 759 21.80 31.15 57.36
N LYS A 760 22.84 31.58 58.08
CA LYS A 760 23.78 32.61 57.61
C LYS A 760 25.14 32.07 57.15
N ALA A 761 25.58 30.95 57.70
CA ALA A 761 26.88 30.35 57.41
C ALA A 761 26.85 28.85 57.72
N VAL A 762 27.73 28.12 57.05
CA VAL A 762 27.93 26.68 57.20
C VAL A 762 29.43 26.35 57.19
N SER A 763 29.79 25.17 57.68
CA SER A 763 31.18 24.70 57.72
C SER A 763 31.60 23.86 56.51
N ASN A 764 30.62 23.35 55.74
CA ASN A 764 30.78 22.57 54.50
C ASN A 764 29.63 22.94 53.55
N SER A 765 29.85 22.94 52.23
CA SER A 765 28.83 23.26 51.20
C SER A 765 27.56 22.41 51.33
N HIS A 766 27.67 21.10 51.58
CA HIS A 766 26.49 20.22 51.71
C HIS A 766 25.54 20.66 52.83
N GLN A 767 26.08 21.27 53.91
CA GLN A 767 25.28 21.77 55.02
C GLN A 767 24.33 22.92 54.65
N TRP A 768 24.47 23.54 53.47
CA TRP A 768 23.48 24.50 52.97
C TRP A 768 22.09 23.87 52.85
N LEU A 769 22.00 22.63 52.36
CA LEU A 769 20.74 21.90 52.20
C LEU A 769 20.51 20.90 53.35
N ASP A 770 21.53 20.20 53.83
CA ASP A 770 21.38 19.19 54.90
C ASP A 770 20.78 19.77 56.18
N ASN A 771 21.19 20.98 56.56
CA ASN A 771 20.66 21.64 57.74
C ASN A 771 19.16 21.95 57.59
N LEU A 772 18.66 22.16 56.36
CA LEU A 772 17.23 22.34 56.10
C LEU A 772 16.49 21.02 56.30
N VAL A 773 17.04 19.91 55.79
CA VAL A 773 16.51 18.56 55.99
C VAL A 773 16.38 18.25 57.49
N VAL A 774 17.46 18.46 58.25
CA VAL A 774 17.50 18.22 59.70
C VAL A 774 16.50 19.11 60.46
N ARG A 775 16.40 20.40 60.10
CA ARG A 775 15.51 21.34 60.80
C ARG A 775 14.03 21.08 60.52
N ILE A 776 13.68 20.62 59.33
CA ILE A 776 12.28 20.31 58.97
C ILE A 776 11.88 18.93 59.48
N GLY A 777 12.84 18.02 59.66
CA GLY A 777 12.60 16.71 60.26
C GLY A 777 11.85 15.74 59.35
N LYS A 778 12.04 15.85 58.03
CA LYS A 778 11.51 14.90 57.02
C LYS A 778 12.64 14.23 56.25
N SER A 779 12.31 13.26 55.39
CA SER A 779 13.32 12.59 54.55
C SER A 779 14.00 13.58 53.60
N GLU A 780 15.29 13.35 53.38
CA GLU A 780 16.13 14.14 52.47
C GLU A 780 15.50 14.25 51.07
N GLU A 781 15.06 13.13 50.50
CA GLU A 781 14.38 13.08 49.19
C GLU A 781 13.20 14.05 49.09
N LEU A 782 12.33 14.07 50.10
CA LEU A 782 11.12 14.88 50.08
C LEU A 782 11.43 16.36 50.25
N ILE A 783 12.45 16.69 51.05
CA ILE A 783 12.90 18.06 51.25
C ILE A 783 13.61 18.58 50.01
N LEU A 784 14.51 17.81 49.42
CA LEU A 784 15.18 18.17 48.17
C LEU A 784 14.16 18.35 47.04
N ASP A 785 13.23 17.42 46.85
CA ASP A 785 12.17 17.57 45.84
C ASP A 785 11.38 18.87 46.04
N LYS A 786 11.03 19.20 47.29
CA LYS A 786 10.35 20.46 47.59
C LYS A 786 11.21 21.70 47.30
N ILE A 787 12.50 21.67 47.65
CA ILE A 787 13.43 22.77 47.36
C ILE A 787 13.56 22.97 45.85
N ILE A 788 13.81 21.89 45.11
CA ILE A 788 14.04 21.95 43.67
C ILE A 788 12.79 22.39 42.93
N ASN A 789 11.60 21.91 43.30
CA ASN A 789 10.35 22.38 42.69
C ASN A 789 10.12 23.89 42.92
N LEU A 790 10.47 24.43 44.09
CA LEU A 790 10.39 25.88 44.35
C LEU A 790 11.42 26.67 43.54
N VAL A 791 12.66 26.20 43.52
CA VAL A 791 13.77 26.84 42.80
C VAL A 791 13.57 26.75 41.28
N ALA A 792 12.81 25.78 40.79
CA ALA A 792 12.47 25.66 39.37
C ALA A 792 11.68 26.85 38.80
N GLU A 793 11.07 27.67 39.65
CA GLU A 793 10.39 28.92 39.25
C GLU A 793 11.33 30.14 39.25
N HIS A 794 12.56 29.99 39.72
CA HIS A 794 13.55 31.06 39.78
C HIS A 794 14.09 31.40 38.37
N GLU A 795 14.36 32.67 38.07
CA GLU A 795 14.81 33.13 36.74
C GLU A 795 16.13 32.47 36.26
N ARG A 796 17.01 32.14 37.20
CA ARG A 796 18.30 31.46 36.98
C ARG A 796 18.18 29.94 36.72
N TRP A 797 17.01 29.33 36.95
CA TRP A 797 16.83 27.89 36.83
C TRP A 797 17.11 27.37 35.42
N GLU A 798 16.55 28.04 34.41
CA GLU A 798 16.68 27.59 33.02
C GLU A 798 18.13 27.59 32.53
N GLU A 799 18.95 28.55 32.97
CA GLU A 799 20.38 28.58 32.68
C GLU A 799 21.11 27.42 33.38
N TYR A 800 20.80 27.18 34.65
CA TYR A 800 21.43 26.13 35.46
C TYR A 800 21.23 24.72 34.86
N VAL A 801 20.02 24.41 34.36
CA VAL A 801 19.67 23.08 33.82
C VAL A 801 19.70 23.01 32.29
N ASN A 802 20.24 24.02 31.61
CA ASN A 802 20.13 24.16 30.15
C ASN A 802 20.61 22.92 29.38
N GLU A 803 21.80 22.38 29.70
CA GLU A 803 22.37 21.24 28.97
C GLU A 803 21.49 19.98 29.05
N ILE A 804 20.94 19.68 30.23
CA ILE A 804 20.07 18.51 30.43
C ILE A 804 18.70 18.73 29.79
N ARG A 805 18.14 19.95 29.90
CA ARG A 805 16.83 20.28 29.37
C ARG A 805 16.79 20.20 27.85
N GLU A 806 17.74 20.83 27.16
CA GLU A 806 17.86 20.78 25.69
C GLU A 806 18.04 19.35 25.20
N TRP A 807 18.86 18.56 25.90
CA TRP A 807 19.05 17.15 25.56
C TRP A 807 17.75 16.35 25.68
N LEU A 808 16.99 16.55 26.76
CA LEU A 808 15.70 15.88 26.98
C LEU A 808 14.62 16.34 25.99
N ILE A 809 14.58 17.62 25.60
CA ILE A 809 13.65 18.14 24.58
C ILE A 809 13.89 17.44 23.24
N ASN A 810 15.15 17.37 22.80
CA ASN A 810 15.50 16.70 21.55
C ASN A 810 15.13 15.20 21.58
N HIS A 811 15.38 14.52 22.71
CA HIS A 811 15.02 13.10 22.85
C HIS A 811 13.50 12.88 22.90
N LYS A 812 12.75 13.81 23.48
CA LYS A 812 11.28 13.78 23.47
C LYS A 812 10.75 13.78 22.03
N GLU A 813 11.30 14.64 21.16
CA GLU A 813 10.91 14.70 19.75
C GLU A 813 11.30 13.43 18.98
N ILE A 814 12.54 12.97 19.15
CA ILE A 814 13.09 11.79 18.48
C ILE A 814 12.34 10.51 18.84
N LEU A 815 12.02 10.33 20.12
CA LEU A 815 11.38 9.13 20.65
C LEU A 815 9.84 9.21 20.63
N HIS A 816 9.29 10.37 20.23
CA HIS A 816 7.86 10.66 20.20
C HIS A 816 7.19 10.42 21.57
N LEU A 817 7.78 11.01 22.62
CA LEU A 817 7.36 10.89 24.02
C LEU A 817 6.35 11.96 24.44
#